data_AF-A0A3B8L191-F1
#
_entry.id   AF-A0A3B8L191-F1
#
_cell.length_a   1.000
_cell.length_b   1.000
_cell.length_c   1.000
_cell.angle_alpha   90.00
_cell.angle_beta   90.00
_cell.angle_gamma   90.00
#
_symmetry.space_group_name_H-M   'P 1'
#
loop_
_entity.id
_entity.type
_entity.pdbx_description
1 polymer ?
#
loop_
_entity_poly.entity_id
_entity_poly.type
_entity_poly.pdbx_seq_one_letter_code
_entity_poly.pdbx_strand_id
1 'polypeptide(L)'
;INFVMEFGNYGYRDELTGAGWRAARTGMHAQVPVRHWHQNDPGVMPNLLQTGAGSPTGITIYEGHLLPKVFHDQVIHCDAGPNVVRAYPATVDGAGYKARVVNLVKGARDNWFRPADVCVAPDGSVFVSDWYDPGVGGHNQRDLDRGRLFRIAPVGHKYRPPKIDVSTVAGAISALKNPAFSVRYLAFTALQAGGVEARTALRLLAADRQANPRHRARAVWVLGKSGSASQAADVAERAMADGDADLRIVGLRLARQIEYDIITAVSRLADDPSSRVRRECLVALRTTKSPEVPALWARLASGYDGVDRWYLEALGIAAEPWWDACLAAWAKLKPDAFDSAAGRRIIWRSRATGTAARLAEIISDTKTPLADLPGYLRALDYQPTHFRQAAALALVTGEHGEDTERSGLVIREALKRVGALDLRTNSEARLAINRVVERQKGTSGFVSLVGRFGLADRYPELARMAQRQPDTQLGIDSVRVLLAKGQRDLLGRGLAVGKEVETTALARALANASDARAAAVLAPLINDSKRPLPVRREAVRGVIRGSRGGANTVLARVRKKTLPMELRQAAGAALVTHPDAGVRKQAIALFPSPPSKDNKPLPTIAQLAGRKGNAGRGQKLFSTTATCAKCHKVNGQGKEVGPDLSGVGRKLGRSALYESVLFPSAGISHNYESYVAVLADGTLVTGLLISRTPESVTIRNPEAIDRKIAVGDIEELKKQTISLMPADLQKLMTAADLVDVVEYLTTLRATIPAAKKSK
;
A
#
# COMPACT_ATOMS: atom_id res chain seq x y z
N ILE A 1 -13.22 -12.36 10.89
CA ILE A 1 -14.63 -12.68 11.24
C ILE A 1 -15.39 -11.37 11.36
N ASN A 2 -16.58 -11.28 10.76
CA ASN A 2 -17.45 -10.09 10.84
C ASN A 2 -18.86 -10.48 11.26
N PHE A 3 -19.52 -9.62 12.02
CA PHE A 3 -20.97 -9.61 12.10
C PHE A 3 -21.52 -9.06 10.78
N VAL A 4 -22.39 -9.81 10.12
CA VAL A 4 -22.96 -9.42 8.83
C VAL A 4 -24.25 -8.64 9.07
N MET A 5 -24.15 -7.31 9.13
CA MET A 5 -25.29 -6.40 9.03
C MET A 5 -25.80 -6.36 7.59
N GLU A 6 -27.12 -6.46 7.41
CA GLU A 6 -27.77 -6.32 6.11
C GLU A 6 -27.40 -4.98 5.46
N PHE A 7 -27.21 -4.98 4.14
CA PHE A 7 -26.76 -3.83 3.34
C PHE A 7 -25.35 -3.28 3.66
N GLY A 8 -24.62 -3.88 4.60
CA GLY A 8 -23.28 -3.43 4.99
C GLY A 8 -22.22 -3.67 3.92
N ASN A 9 -21.32 -2.71 3.73
CA ASN A 9 -20.10 -2.85 2.93
C ASN A 9 -18.91 -3.22 3.83
N TYR A 10 -18.17 -4.29 3.51
CA TYR A 10 -17.04 -4.79 4.34
C TYR A 10 -15.65 -4.42 3.79
N GLY A 11 -15.59 -3.53 2.79
CA GLY A 11 -14.37 -2.82 2.41
C GLY A 11 -13.30 -3.67 1.70
N TYR A 12 -13.67 -4.76 1.01
CA TYR A 12 -12.70 -5.52 0.21
C TYR A 12 -12.12 -4.70 -0.94
N ARG A 13 -12.95 -3.84 -1.54
CA ARG A 13 -12.58 -2.85 -2.55
C ARG A 13 -13.19 -1.51 -2.17
N ASP A 14 -12.62 -0.45 -2.70
CA ASP A 14 -13.20 0.89 -2.64
C ASP A 14 -14.61 0.89 -3.26
N GLU A 15 -15.58 1.50 -2.56
CA GLU A 15 -17.01 1.48 -2.91
C GLU A 15 -17.31 2.11 -4.27
N LEU A 16 -16.64 3.23 -4.61
CA LEU A 16 -16.97 4.03 -5.80
C LEU A 16 -16.08 3.71 -6.99
N THR A 17 -14.82 3.37 -6.74
CA THR A 17 -13.80 3.18 -7.79
C THR A 17 -13.46 1.71 -8.05
N GLY A 18 -13.84 0.81 -7.14
CA GLY A 18 -13.45 -0.61 -7.22
C GLY A 18 -11.96 -0.87 -7.02
N ALA A 19 -11.19 0.15 -6.60
CA ALA A 19 -9.76 0.06 -6.38
C ALA A 19 -9.43 -0.92 -5.25
N GLY A 20 -8.33 -1.67 -5.42
CA GLY A 20 -7.82 -2.57 -4.40
C GLY A 20 -7.06 -1.83 -3.29
N TRP A 21 -6.85 -2.50 -2.16
CA TRP A 21 -6.28 -1.90 -0.94
C TRP A 21 -4.89 -1.27 -1.07
N ARG A 22 -4.12 -1.65 -2.11
CA ARG A 22 -2.79 -1.11 -2.42
C ARG A 22 -2.84 0.27 -3.10
N ALA A 23 -4.01 0.68 -3.62
CA ALA A 23 -4.18 1.98 -4.24
C ALA A 23 -3.95 3.10 -3.19
N ALA A 24 -3.11 4.06 -3.57
CA ALA A 24 -2.80 5.22 -2.75
C ALA A 24 -4.05 6.08 -2.56
N ARG A 25 -4.36 6.44 -1.31
CA ARG A 25 -5.50 7.29 -0.94
C ARG A 25 -5.21 8.07 0.35
N THR A 26 -5.95 9.15 0.58
CA THR A 26 -5.86 9.94 1.81
C THR A 26 -6.31 9.09 3.01
N GLY A 27 -5.63 9.22 4.16
CA GLY A 27 -6.04 8.54 5.39
C GLY A 27 -5.78 7.04 5.44
N MET A 28 -4.91 6.50 4.56
CA MET A 28 -4.53 5.08 4.61
C MET A 28 -3.97 4.68 5.96
N HIS A 29 -4.51 3.61 6.54
CA HIS A 29 -4.00 3.06 7.79
C HIS A 29 -2.59 2.47 7.61
N ALA A 30 -1.73 2.65 8.61
CA ALA A 30 -0.35 2.15 8.59
C ALA A 30 -0.30 0.61 8.63
N GLN A 31 -1.19 -0.01 9.40
CA GLN A 31 -1.28 -1.47 9.51
C GLN A 31 -2.01 -2.07 8.30
N VAL A 32 -1.36 -3.04 7.66
CA VAL A 32 -1.88 -3.74 6.48
C VAL A 32 -3.25 -4.37 6.71
N PRO A 33 -3.52 -5.07 7.83
CA PRO A 33 -4.82 -5.72 8.05
C PRO A 33 -6.00 -4.75 8.02
N VAL A 34 -5.86 -3.58 8.64
CA VAL A 34 -6.90 -2.52 8.66
C VAL A 34 -7.02 -1.85 7.28
N ARG A 35 -5.89 -1.57 6.62
CA ARG A 35 -5.84 -0.99 5.28
C ARG A 35 -6.45 -1.91 4.21
N HIS A 36 -6.28 -3.23 4.34
CA HIS A 36 -6.77 -4.24 3.41
C HIS A 36 -8.29 -4.12 3.23
N TRP A 37 -9.00 -3.89 4.34
CA TRP A 37 -10.45 -3.84 4.39
C TRP A 37 -11.01 -2.40 4.42
N HIS A 38 -10.22 -1.40 3.98
CA HIS A 38 -10.66 -0.01 3.88
C HIS A 38 -11.38 0.53 5.15
N GLN A 39 -10.97 0.09 6.35
CA GLN A 39 -11.71 0.35 7.59
C GLN A 39 -11.82 1.84 7.99
N ASN A 40 -10.99 2.70 7.40
CA ASN A 40 -11.04 4.15 7.60
C ASN A 40 -12.01 4.86 6.64
N ASP A 41 -12.64 4.15 5.72
CA ASP A 41 -13.49 4.75 4.69
C ASP A 41 -14.96 4.85 5.17
N PRO A 42 -15.68 5.94 4.84
CA PRO A 42 -17.12 6.06 5.11
C PRO A 42 -17.93 4.98 4.39
N GLY A 43 -18.87 4.36 5.10
CA GLY A 43 -19.69 3.28 4.52
C GLY A 43 -19.14 1.89 4.80
N VAL A 44 -17.90 1.77 5.28
CA VAL A 44 -17.28 0.47 5.58
C VAL A 44 -17.61 0.05 7.02
N MET A 45 -18.23 -1.12 7.15
CA MET A 45 -18.53 -1.76 8.41
C MET A 45 -17.24 -2.08 9.20
N PRO A 46 -17.23 -1.84 10.52
CA PRO A 46 -16.12 -2.28 11.36
C PRO A 46 -15.90 -3.78 11.27
N ASN A 47 -14.66 -4.23 11.45
CA ASN A 47 -14.40 -5.63 11.62
C ASN A 47 -14.69 -6.07 13.06
N LEU A 48 -15.32 -7.23 13.23
CA LEU A 48 -15.51 -7.81 14.56
C LEU A 48 -14.17 -8.36 15.10
N LEU A 49 -13.41 -9.07 14.27
CA LEU A 49 -12.08 -9.57 14.60
C LEU A 49 -11.25 -9.86 13.36
N GLN A 50 -10.00 -9.37 13.33
CA GLN A 50 -9.02 -9.66 12.28
C GLN A 50 -8.16 -10.87 12.69
N THR A 51 -8.28 -11.97 11.95
CA THR A 51 -7.63 -13.26 12.27
C THR A 51 -6.33 -13.51 11.52
N GLY A 52 -5.91 -12.59 10.64
CA GLY A 52 -4.71 -12.71 9.83
C GLY A 52 -4.88 -13.63 8.61
N ALA A 53 -3.76 -14.12 8.08
CA ALA A 53 -3.76 -15.06 6.96
C ALA A 53 -4.30 -16.43 7.39
N GLY A 54 -5.15 -17.03 6.56
CA GLY A 54 -5.76 -18.32 6.80
C GLY A 54 -6.53 -18.80 5.59
N SER A 55 -7.18 -19.94 5.74
CA SER A 55 -8.09 -20.53 4.76
C SER A 55 -9.33 -20.99 5.53
N PRO A 56 -10.23 -20.03 5.87
CA PRO A 56 -11.42 -20.29 6.65
C PRO A 56 -12.36 -21.26 5.93
N THR A 57 -12.81 -22.31 6.62
CA THR A 57 -13.64 -23.39 6.10
C THR A 57 -14.58 -23.87 7.20
N GLY A 58 -15.87 -24.08 6.91
CA GLY A 58 -16.81 -24.61 7.91
C GLY A 58 -17.06 -23.69 9.12
N ILE A 59 -18.32 -23.51 9.48
CA ILE A 59 -18.68 -22.62 10.57
C ILE A 59 -19.98 -23.06 11.22
N THR A 60 -20.03 -22.98 12.55
CA THR A 60 -21.24 -23.29 13.32
C THR A 60 -21.31 -22.42 14.57
N ILE A 61 -22.47 -22.35 15.22
CA ILE A 61 -22.62 -21.78 16.56
C ILE A 61 -22.77 -22.94 17.53
N TYR A 62 -21.90 -23.03 18.52
CA TYR A 62 -21.95 -24.08 19.53
C TYR A 62 -22.92 -23.71 20.64
N GLU A 63 -24.15 -24.21 20.51
CA GLU A 63 -25.22 -24.00 21.50
C GLU A 63 -25.35 -25.17 22.49
N GLY A 64 -24.35 -26.06 22.52
CA GLY A 64 -24.28 -27.15 23.48
C GLY A 64 -23.66 -26.71 24.80
N HIS A 65 -23.88 -27.52 25.84
CA HIS A 65 -23.27 -27.30 27.16
C HIS A 65 -22.27 -28.40 27.54
N LEU A 66 -21.96 -29.33 26.62
CA LEU A 66 -21.05 -30.46 26.89
C LEU A 66 -19.58 -30.03 26.92
N LEU A 67 -19.16 -29.13 26.02
CA LEU A 67 -17.81 -28.55 26.04
C LEU A 67 -17.67 -27.52 27.17
N PRO A 68 -16.44 -27.09 27.52
CA PRO A 68 -16.24 -26.06 28.54
C PRO A 68 -16.99 -24.75 28.27
N LYS A 69 -17.38 -24.03 29.34
CA LYS A 69 -18.19 -22.80 29.29
C LYS A 69 -17.69 -21.72 28.33
N VAL A 70 -16.38 -21.65 28.09
CA VAL A 70 -15.78 -20.70 27.13
C VAL A 70 -16.28 -20.88 25.70
N PHE A 71 -16.80 -22.07 25.35
CA PHE A 71 -17.32 -22.38 24.03
C PHE A 71 -18.84 -22.22 23.92
N HIS A 72 -19.56 -22.16 25.05
CA HIS A 72 -21.02 -22.07 25.07
C HIS A 72 -21.49 -20.80 24.34
N ASP A 73 -22.43 -20.97 23.43
CA ASP A 73 -23.02 -19.93 22.59
C ASP A 73 -22.04 -19.20 21.67
N GLN A 74 -20.88 -19.80 21.38
CA GLN A 74 -19.84 -19.17 20.57
C GLN A 74 -19.76 -19.73 19.15
N VAL A 75 -19.34 -18.86 18.22
CA VAL A 75 -19.02 -19.27 16.85
C VAL A 75 -17.78 -20.16 16.87
N ILE A 76 -17.89 -21.34 16.25
CA ILE A 76 -16.78 -22.27 16.00
C ILE A 76 -16.55 -22.37 14.50
N HIS A 77 -15.29 -22.41 14.10
CA HIS A 77 -14.86 -22.28 12.72
C HIS A 77 -13.57 -23.05 12.47
N CYS A 78 -13.49 -23.78 11.37
CA CYS A 78 -12.26 -24.45 10.96
C CYS A 78 -11.40 -23.51 10.10
N ASP A 79 -10.09 -23.58 10.29
CA ASP A 79 -9.14 -22.83 9.48
C ASP A 79 -8.07 -23.82 9.01
N ALA A 80 -8.23 -24.25 7.76
CA ALA A 80 -7.38 -25.27 7.15
C ALA A 80 -5.93 -24.78 7.02
N GLY A 81 -5.73 -23.48 6.76
CA GLY A 81 -4.43 -22.83 6.62
C GLY A 81 -3.49 -23.05 7.82
N PRO A 82 -3.86 -22.59 9.03
CA PRO A 82 -3.11 -22.76 10.26
C PRO A 82 -3.44 -24.04 11.05
N ASN A 83 -4.18 -24.98 10.45
CA ASN A 83 -4.47 -26.31 11.01
C ASN A 83 -5.17 -26.26 12.36
N VAL A 84 -6.24 -25.48 12.45
CA VAL A 84 -6.87 -25.15 13.73
C VAL A 84 -8.38 -25.05 13.60
N VAL A 85 -9.08 -25.48 14.63
CA VAL A 85 -10.50 -25.20 14.86
C VAL A 85 -10.57 -24.18 15.97
N ARG A 86 -11.15 -23.01 15.69
CA ARG A 86 -11.22 -21.86 16.60
C ARG A 86 -12.65 -21.61 17.02
N ALA A 87 -12.80 -21.18 18.26
CA ALA A 87 -13.98 -20.48 18.71
C ALA A 87 -13.70 -18.97 18.82
N TYR A 88 -14.75 -18.17 18.70
CA TYR A 88 -14.69 -16.72 18.84
C TYR A 88 -15.64 -16.25 19.94
N PRO A 89 -15.24 -16.34 21.23
CA PRO A 89 -16.00 -15.76 22.32
C PRO A 89 -16.32 -14.29 22.06
N ALA A 90 -17.60 -13.98 21.84
CA ALA A 90 -18.07 -12.66 21.47
C ALA A 90 -18.90 -12.04 22.60
N THR A 91 -18.72 -10.73 22.81
CA THR A 91 -19.50 -9.93 23.74
C THR A 91 -20.09 -8.73 23.01
N VAL A 92 -21.24 -8.25 23.46
CA VAL A 92 -21.84 -7.00 22.98
C VAL A 92 -20.85 -5.85 23.17
N ASP A 93 -20.76 -4.99 22.15
CA ASP A 93 -19.93 -3.79 22.15
C ASP A 93 -20.66 -2.69 21.38
N GLY A 94 -21.35 -1.82 22.11
CA GLY A 94 -22.33 -0.88 21.54
C GLY A 94 -23.41 -1.60 20.74
N ALA A 95 -23.65 -1.11 19.53
CA ALA A 95 -24.55 -1.67 18.53
C ALA A 95 -23.94 -2.86 17.81
N GLY A 96 -22.68 -3.22 18.05
CA GLY A 96 -22.00 -4.36 17.46
C GLY A 96 -21.50 -5.37 18.49
N TYR A 97 -20.34 -5.94 18.19
CA TYR A 97 -19.69 -6.97 18.99
C TYR A 97 -18.18 -6.83 18.93
N LYS A 98 -17.52 -7.29 19.98
CA LYS A 98 -16.08 -7.58 20.02
C LYS A 98 -15.87 -9.06 20.32
N ALA A 99 -14.78 -9.64 19.82
CA ALA A 99 -14.45 -11.03 20.10
C ALA A 99 -12.94 -11.24 20.24
N ARG A 100 -12.58 -12.43 20.73
CA ARG A 100 -11.19 -12.92 20.84
C ARG A 100 -11.07 -14.33 20.27
N VAL A 101 -9.86 -14.77 19.97
CA VAL A 101 -9.60 -16.14 19.51
C VAL A 101 -9.43 -17.08 20.69
N VAL A 102 -10.09 -18.24 20.64
CA VAL A 102 -9.80 -19.41 21.48
C VAL A 102 -9.66 -20.63 20.58
N ASN A 103 -8.61 -21.42 20.74
CA ASN A 103 -8.46 -22.64 19.94
C ASN A 103 -9.21 -23.80 20.62
N LEU A 104 -10.04 -24.51 19.86
CA LEU A 104 -10.69 -25.76 20.28
C LEU A 104 -9.79 -26.96 19.96
N VAL A 105 -9.29 -27.05 18.73
CA VAL A 105 -8.39 -28.12 18.26
C VAL A 105 -7.26 -27.51 17.45
N LYS A 106 -6.04 -28.02 17.61
CA LYS A 106 -4.87 -27.64 16.81
C LYS A 106 -4.12 -28.89 16.37
N GLY A 107 -3.71 -28.94 15.10
CA GLY A 107 -2.87 -30.00 14.52
C GLY A 107 -1.43 -30.02 15.03
N ALA A 108 -1.19 -29.78 16.32
CA ALA A 108 0.16 -29.65 16.87
C ALA A 108 0.98 -30.96 16.81
N ARG A 109 0.29 -32.11 16.75
CA ARG A 109 0.90 -33.44 16.66
C ARG A 109 1.00 -33.96 15.23
N ASP A 110 0.21 -33.38 14.32
CA ASP A 110 0.07 -33.85 12.96
C ASP A 110 -0.18 -32.67 12.01
N ASN A 111 0.85 -32.36 11.22
CA ASN A 111 0.81 -31.28 10.24
C ASN A 111 -0.04 -31.60 9.00
N TRP A 112 -0.68 -32.77 8.94
CA TRP A 112 -1.67 -33.15 7.91
C TRP A 112 -3.11 -32.86 8.34
N PHE A 113 -3.33 -32.37 9.57
CA PHE A 113 -4.64 -31.90 10.00
C PHE A 113 -5.08 -30.66 9.21
N ARG A 114 -6.12 -30.82 8.38
CA ARG A 114 -6.77 -29.83 7.52
C ARG A 114 -8.26 -29.83 7.80
N PRO A 115 -8.67 -29.22 8.93
CA PRO A 115 -10.08 -29.21 9.30
C PRO A 115 -10.88 -28.44 8.25
N ALA A 116 -11.89 -29.09 7.69
CA ALA A 116 -12.67 -28.61 6.55
C ALA A 116 -14.06 -28.15 6.97
N ASP A 117 -14.73 -28.87 7.87
CA ASP A 117 -16.04 -28.49 8.39
C ASP A 117 -16.21 -28.82 9.87
N VAL A 118 -17.18 -28.19 10.52
CA VAL A 118 -17.52 -28.38 11.93
C VAL A 118 -19.03 -28.36 12.15
N CYS A 119 -19.55 -29.35 12.87
CA CYS A 119 -20.96 -29.40 13.25
C CYS A 119 -21.16 -29.89 14.69
N VAL A 120 -22.34 -29.59 15.24
CA VAL A 120 -22.72 -29.97 16.60
C VAL A 120 -23.65 -31.17 16.54
N ALA A 121 -23.34 -32.22 17.31
CA ALA A 121 -24.12 -33.43 17.41
C ALA A 121 -25.29 -33.29 18.40
N PRO A 122 -26.32 -34.15 18.31
CA PRO A 122 -27.49 -34.09 19.20
C PRO A 122 -27.20 -34.26 20.69
N ASP A 123 -26.09 -34.92 21.06
CA ASP A 123 -25.62 -35.06 22.45
C ASP A 123 -24.77 -33.87 22.93
N GLY A 124 -24.52 -32.88 22.07
CA GLY A 124 -23.70 -31.72 22.35
C GLY A 124 -22.20 -31.92 22.09
N SER A 125 -21.75 -33.07 21.62
CA SER A 125 -20.39 -33.24 21.10
C SER A 125 -20.20 -32.51 19.76
N VAL A 126 -18.95 -32.24 19.38
CA VAL A 126 -18.64 -31.53 18.12
C VAL A 126 -17.92 -32.47 17.18
N PHE A 127 -18.35 -32.54 15.92
CA PHE A 127 -17.65 -33.25 14.87
C PHE A 127 -16.88 -32.28 13.99
N VAL A 128 -15.66 -32.66 13.64
CA VAL A 128 -14.81 -31.94 12.69
C VAL A 128 -14.40 -32.89 11.59
N SER A 129 -14.72 -32.53 10.35
CA SER A 129 -14.18 -33.21 9.18
C SER A 129 -12.80 -32.66 8.86
N ASP A 130 -11.92 -33.56 8.44
CA ASP A 130 -10.54 -33.24 8.12
C ASP A 130 -10.16 -33.89 6.80
N TRP A 131 -9.68 -33.05 5.88
CA TRP A 131 -9.27 -33.44 4.54
C TRP A 131 -7.97 -34.28 4.54
N TYR A 132 -7.19 -34.28 5.63
CA TYR A 132 -5.93 -35.03 5.76
C TYR A 132 -4.91 -34.76 4.62
N ASP A 133 -4.31 -33.57 4.58
CA ASP A 133 -3.38 -33.20 3.51
C ASP A 133 -2.27 -32.25 4.03
N PRO A 134 -1.04 -32.30 3.50
CA PRO A 134 0.04 -31.41 3.94
C PRO A 134 -0.03 -30.02 3.29
N GLY A 135 -0.82 -29.83 2.24
CA GLY A 135 -1.04 -28.57 1.53
C GLY A 135 -2.38 -27.91 1.86
N VAL A 136 -2.62 -26.74 1.25
CA VAL A 136 -3.90 -26.00 1.33
C VAL A 136 -4.19 -25.44 -0.06
N GLY A 137 -5.43 -25.59 -0.52
CA GLY A 137 -5.86 -25.21 -1.88
C GLY A 137 -5.64 -26.34 -2.89
N GLY A 138 -6.65 -26.63 -3.71
CA GLY A 138 -6.70 -27.79 -4.60
C GLY A 138 -5.61 -27.88 -5.67
N HIS A 139 -4.67 -26.93 -5.73
CA HIS A 139 -3.56 -26.91 -6.70
C HIS A 139 -2.34 -27.73 -6.25
N ASN A 140 -2.30 -28.23 -5.02
CA ASN A 140 -1.17 -29.01 -4.48
C ASN A 140 -1.64 -30.11 -3.50
N GLN A 141 -2.82 -30.67 -3.76
CA GLN A 141 -3.33 -31.81 -3.02
C GLN A 141 -2.41 -33.02 -3.24
N ARG A 142 -2.05 -33.71 -2.15
CA ARG A 142 -1.14 -34.86 -2.15
C ARG A 142 -1.83 -36.17 -1.75
N ASP A 143 -2.91 -36.09 -0.99
CA ASP A 143 -3.71 -37.25 -0.60
C ASP A 143 -5.12 -37.12 -1.16
N LEU A 144 -5.50 -38.04 -2.06
CA LEU A 144 -6.81 -38.07 -2.70
C LEU A 144 -7.72 -39.16 -2.10
N ASP A 145 -7.16 -40.05 -1.28
CA ASP A 145 -7.83 -41.29 -0.90
C ASP A 145 -8.33 -41.29 0.54
N ARG A 146 -7.76 -40.41 1.39
CA ARG A 146 -8.03 -40.41 2.83
C ARG A 146 -8.68 -39.12 3.31
N GLY A 147 -9.45 -39.28 4.37
CA GLY A 147 -10.02 -38.20 5.18
C GLY A 147 -10.25 -38.70 6.60
N ARG A 148 -10.47 -37.79 7.55
CA ARG A 148 -10.69 -38.13 8.96
C ARG A 148 -11.92 -37.42 9.51
N LEU A 149 -12.53 -38.05 10.51
CA LEU A 149 -13.57 -37.45 11.33
C LEU A 149 -13.11 -37.44 12.78
N PHE A 150 -13.07 -36.26 13.38
CA PHE A 150 -12.81 -36.09 14.80
C PHE A 150 -14.11 -35.84 15.54
N ARG A 151 -14.34 -36.58 16.62
CA ARG A 151 -15.37 -36.26 17.61
C ARG A 151 -14.71 -35.62 18.83
N ILE A 152 -15.15 -34.42 19.17
CA ILE A 152 -14.65 -33.61 20.28
C ILE A 152 -15.69 -33.67 21.40
N ALA A 153 -15.27 -34.25 22.52
CA ALA A 153 -16.05 -34.36 23.75
C ALA A 153 -15.09 -34.43 24.95
N PRO A 154 -15.57 -34.19 26.19
CA PRO A 154 -14.79 -34.44 27.40
C PRO A 154 -14.25 -35.88 27.44
N VAL A 155 -13.07 -36.07 28.03
CA VAL A 155 -12.44 -37.39 28.16
C VAL A 155 -13.39 -38.35 28.87
N GLY A 156 -13.54 -39.57 28.32
CA GLY A 156 -14.45 -40.59 28.85
C GLY A 156 -15.92 -40.44 28.45
N HIS A 157 -16.31 -39.35 27.78
CA HIS A 157 -17.70 -39.15 27.36
C HIS A 157 -18.07 -40.09 26.20
N LYS A 158 -19.02 -41.01 26.46
CA LYS A 158 -19.56 -41.95 25.47
C LYS A 158 -20.65 -41.29 24.62
N TYR A 159 -20.56 -41.42 23.30
CA TYR A 159 -21.57 -40.87 22.38
C TYR A 159 -22.93 -41.53 22.62
N ARG A 160 -23.91 -40.74 23.05
CA ARG A 160 -25.29 -41.19 23.33
C ARG A 160 -26.28 -40.09 22.93
N PRO A 161 -26.64 -40.00 21.63
CA PRO A 161 -27.60 -38.99 21.18
C PRO A 161 -28.97 -39.25 21.82
N PRO A 162 -29.70 -38.21 22.23
CA PRO A 162 -31.07 -38.36 22.74
C PRO A 162 -31.98 -38.92 21.65
N LYS A 163 -33.00 -39.69 22.06
CA LYS A 163 -34.08 -40.10 21.14
C LYS A 163 -34.82 -38.85 20.68
N ILE A 164 -34.83 -38.61 19.37
CA ILE A 164 -35.53 -37.48 18.76
C ILE A 164 -36.87 -37.99 18.23
N ASP A 165 -37.97 -37.49 18.79
CA ASP A 165 -39.32 -37.76 18.31
C ASP A 165 -40.01 -36.42 18.06
N VAL A 166 -40.23 -36.09 16.78
CA VAL A 166 -40.92 -34.86 16.36
C VAL A 166 -42.37 -35.12 15.96
N SER A 167 -42.87 -36.35 16.13
CA SER A 167 -44.27 -36.68 15.85
C SER A 167 -45.24 -36.17 16.92
N THR A 168 -44.72 -35.90 18.13
CA THR A 168 -45.48 -35.30 19.24
C THR A 168 -45.08 -33.85 19.44
N VAL A 169 -46.02 -32.99 19.88
CA VAL A 169 -45.74 -31.58 20.17
C VAL A 169 -44.68 -31.44 21.26
N ALA A 170 -44.77 -32.21 22.34
CA ALA A 170 -43.80 -32.18 23.43
C ALA A 170 -42.40 -32.59 22.97
N GLY A 171 -42.29 -33.64 22.15
CA GLY A 171 -41.03 -34.10 21.58
C GLY A 171 -40.43 -33.07 20.62
N ALA A 172 -41.26 -32.44 19.78
CA ALA A 172 -40.81 -31.37 18.89
C ALA A 172 -40.34 -30.12 19.66
N ILE A 173 -41.02 -29.72 20.74
CA ILE A 173 -40.56 -28.61 21.62
C ILE A 173 -39.20 -28.94 22.27
N SER A 174 -39.01 -30.18 22.71
CA SER A 174 -37.71 -30.64 23.24
C SER A 174 -36.62 -30.57 22.15
N ALA A 175 -36.91 -31.06 20.94
CA ALA A 175 -35.99 -31.02 19.82
C ALA A 175 -35.66 -29.58 19.35
N LEU A 176 -36.57 -28.61 19.49
CA LEU A 176 -36.32 -27.20 19.17
C LEU A 176 -35.24 -26.56 20.08
N LYS A 177 -35.03 -27.14 21.28
CA LYS A 177 -34.00 -26.74 22.24
C LYS A 177 -32.66 -27.46 22.03
N ASN A 178 -32.58 -28.40 21.09
CA ASN A 178 -31.39 -29.22 20.88
C ASN A 178 -30.21 -28.39 20.31
N PRO A 179 -28.95 -28.67 20.71
CA PRO A 179 -27.79 -27.95 20.20
C PRO A 179 -27.46 -28.24 18.72
N ALA A 180 -27.91 -29.36 18.17
CA ALA A 180 -27.71 -29.70 16.76
C ALA A 180 -28.72 -28.98 15.85
N PHE A 181 -28.21 -28.29 14.82
CA PHE A 181 -29.04 -27.56 13.87
C PHE A 181 -30.04 -28.46 13.13
N SER A 182 -29.62 -29.66 12.72
CA SER A 182 -30.49 -30.61 12.01
C SER A 182 -31.71 -31.05 12.84
N VAL A 183 -31.51 -31.31 14.14
CA VAL A 183 -32.60 -31.66 15.07
C VAL A 183 -33.57 -30.50 15.24
N ARG A 184 -33.04 -29.27 15.37
CA ARG A 184 -33.88 -28.07 15.45
C ARG A 184 -34.68 -27.83 14.17
N TYR A 185 -34.12 -28.14 13.01
CA TYR A 185 -34.82 -28.00 11.74
C TYR A 185 -35.99 -28.99 11.64
N LEU A 186 -35.81 -30.24 12.05
CA LEU A 186 -36.92 -31.21 12.13
C LEU A 186 -38.03 -30.72 13.07
N ALA A 187 -37.67 -30.20 14.24
CA ALA A 187 -38.62 -29.62 15.18
C ALA A 187 -39.34 -28.40 14.61
N PHE A 188 -38.61 -27.50 13.95
CA PHE A 188 -39.18 -26.31 13.31
C PHE A 188 -40.27 -26.70 12.32
N THR A 189 -39.98 -27.64 11.41
CA THR A 189 -40.92 -28.10 10.38
C THR A 189 -42.15 -28.76 11.01
N ALA A 190 -41.95 -29.64 11.99
CA ALA A 190 -43.06 -30.31 12.68
C ALA A 190 -43.96 -29.32 13.44
N LEU A 191 -43.38 -28.37 14.15
CA LEU A 191 -44.12 -27.36 14.94
C LEU A 191 -44.84 -26.34 14.05
N GLN A 192 -44.28 -26.02 12.88
CA GLN A 192 -44.92 -25.11 11.93
C GLN A 192 -46.15 -25.76 11.27
N ALA A 193 -46.08 -27.06 10.96
CA ALA A 193 -47.20 -27.84 10.45
C ALA A 193 -48.24 -28.19 11.54
N GLY A 194 -47.88 -28.02 12.81
CA GLY A 194 -48.74 -28.31 13.94
C GLY A 194 -49.95 -27.38 14.06
N GLY A 195 -51.02 -27.89 14.68
CA GLY A 195 -52.24 -27.13 14.94
C GLY A 195 -52.19 -26.29 16.23
N VAL A 196 -53.37 -26.13 16.86
CA VAL A 196 -53.56 -25.30 18.06
C VAL A 196 -52.67 -25.75 19.23
N GLU A 197 -52.45 -27.05 19.39
CA GLU A 197 -51.60 -27.62 20.45
C GLU A 197 -50.15 -27.14 20.33
N ALA A 198 -49.56 -27.23 19.12
CA ALA A 198 -48.19 -26.77 18.86
C ALA A 198 -48.04 -25.27 19.13
N ARG A 199 -49.00 -24.46 18.66
CA ARG A 199 -49.01 -23.01 18.92
C ARG A 199 -49.13 -22.68 20.40
N THR A 200 -49.93 -23.44 21.15
CA THR A 200 -50.07 -23.26 22.60
C THR A 200 -48.75 -23.55 23.32
N ALA A 201 -48.10 -24.68 23.00
CA ALA A 201 -46.82 -25.05 23.58
C ALA A 201 -45.70 -24.04 23.23
N LEU A 202 -45.66 -23.55 22.00
CA LEU A 202 -44.73 -22.51 21.59
C LEU A 202 -44.96 -21.18 22.32
N ARG A 203 -46.22 -20.77 22.56
CA ARG A 203 -46.52 -19.55 23.33
C ARG A 203 -46.04 -19.65 24.76
N LEU A 204 -46.21 -20.82 25.39
CA LEU A 204 -45.67 -21.08 26.73
C LEU A 204 -44.15 -20.94 26.74
N LEU A 205 -43.45 -21.55 25.77
CA LEU A 205 -42.00 -21.43 25.65
C LEU A 205 -41.53 -19.99 25.37
N ALA A 206 -42.24 -19.23 24.54
CA ALA A 206 -41.91 -17.84 24.25
C ALA A 206 -42.06 -16.93 25.48
N ALA A 207 -43.09 -17.18 26.30
CA ALA A 207 -43.41 -16.39 27.49
C ALA A 207 -42.58 -16.76 28.74
N ASP A 208 -41.93 -17.93 28.75
CA ASP A 208 -41.12 -18.39 29.87
C ASP A 208 -39.84 -17.54 30.04
N ARG A 209 -39.86 -16.62 31.01
CA ARG A 209 -38.72 -15.73 31.32
C ARG A 209 -37.54 -16.45 31.97
N GLN A 210 -37.72 -17.67 32.46
CA GLN A 210 -36.63 -18.49 33.03
C GLN A 210 -35.96 -19.35 31.94
N ALA A 211 -36.59 -19.51 30.78
CA ALA A 211 -35.99 -20.21 29.66
C ALA A 211 -34.83 -19.43 29.02
N ASN A 212 -33.91 -20.17 28.39
CA ASN A 212 -32.84 -19.59 27.57
C ASN A 212 -33.45 -18.67 26.48
N PRO A 213 -33.00 -17.41 26.36
CA PRO A 213 -33.51 -16.46 25.36
C PRO A 213 -33.50 -16.97 23.91
N ARG A 214 -32.54 -17.82 23.53
CA ARG A 214 -32.50 -18.43 22.20
C ARG A 214 -33.65 -19.39 21.97
N HIS A 215 -34.06 -20.14 22.99
CA HIS A 215 -35.21 -21.05 22.91
C HIS A 215 -36.50 -20.25 22.76
N ARG A 216 -36.64 -19.17 23.54
CA ARG A 216 -37.76 -18.23 23.43
C ARG A 216 -37.83 -17.61 22.04
N ALA A 217 -36.70 -17.12 21.53
CA ALA A 217 -36.59 -16.53 20.20
C ALA A 217 -36.99 -17.50 19.08
N ARG A 218 -36.59 -18.77 19.16
CA ARG A 218 -37.04 -19.81 18.21
C ARG A 218 -38.53 -20.03 18.28
N ALA A 219 -39.10 -20.05 19.49
CA ALA A 219 -40.54 -20.23 19.65
C ALA A 219 -41.32 -19.06 19.03
N VAL A 220 -40.89 -17.82 19.29
CA VAL A 220 -41.41 -16.60 18.65
C VAL A 220 -41.32 -16.71 17.13
N TRP A 221 -40.19 -17.16 16.59
CA TRP A 221 -39.99 -17.28 15.15
C TRP A 221 -40.93 -18.31 14.51
N VAL A 222 -41.08 -19.50 15.10
CA VAL A 222 -42.01 -20.53 14.62
C VAL A 222 -43.46 -20.02 14.69
N LEU A 223 -43.83 -19.36 15.79
CA LEU A 223 -45.17 -18.79 15.97
C LEU A 223 -45.51 -17.74 14.92
N GLY A 224 -44.57 -16.85 14.62
CA GLY A 224 -44.75 -15.80 13.63
C GLY A 224 -44.76 -16.30 12.19
N LYS A 225 -44.22 -17.50 11.95
CA LYS A 225 -44.23 -18.19 10.64
C LYS A 225 -45.36 -19.20 10.49
N SER A 226 -46.30 -19.23 11.43
CA SER A 226 -47.47 -20.11 11.41
C SER A 226 -48.73 -19.36 11.85
N GLY A 227 -49.90 -19.90 11.50
CA GLY A 227 -51.20 -19.28 11.83
C GLY A 227 -51.56 -18.11 10.92
N SER A 228 -52.59 -17.33 11.33
CA SER A 228 -53.08 -16.19 10.56
C SER A 228 -52.15 -14.97 10.67
N ALA A 229 -52.27 -14.03 9.72
CA ALA A 229 -51.53 -12.76 9.75
C ALA A 229 -51.74 -11.97 11.06
N SER A 230 -52.97 -11.95 11.59
CA SER A 230 -53.28 -11.30 12.86
C SER A 230 -52.56 -11.93 14.05
N GLN A 231 -52.45 -13.27 14.08
CA GLN A 231 -51.73 -13.96 15.14
C GLN A 231 -50.21 -13.76 15.00
N ALA A 232 -49.69 -13.72 13.78
CA ALA A 232 -48.28 -13.42 13.54
C ALA A 232 -47.93 -11.98 13.98
N ALA A 233 -48.81 -11.02 13.72
CA ALA A 233 -48.67 -9.64 14.19
C ALA A 233 -48.65 -9.57 15.73
N ASP A 234 -49.60 -10.20 16.44
CA ASP A 234 -49.61 -10.25 17.91
C ASP A 234 -48.31 -10.82 18.48
N VAL A 235 -47.76 -11.87 17.86
CA VAL A 235 -46.48 -12.46 18.27
C VAL A 235 -45.32 -11.47 18.09
N ALA A 236 -45.26 -10.78 16.95
CA ALA A 236 -44.23 -9.78 16.69
C ALA A 236 -44.33 -8.60 17.68
N GLU A 237 -45.54 -8.10 17.95
CA GLU A 237 -45.78 -7.02 18.90
C GLU A 237 -45.36 -7.37 20.32
N ARG A 238 -45.74 -8.57 20.80
CA ARG A 238 -45.31 -9.07 22.12
C ARG A 238 -43.80 -9.21 22.21
N ALA A 239 -43.16 -9.73 21.17
CA ALA A 239 -41.70 -9.86 21.13
C ALA A 239 -41.00 -8.49 21.15
N MET A 240 -41.52 -7.50 20.42
CA MET A 240 -41.01 -6.11 20.45
C MET A 240 -41.19 -5.43 21.82
N ALA A 241 -42.13 -5.89 22.64
CA ALA A 241 -42.35 -5.41 24.01
C ALA A 241 -41.57 -6.21 25.08
N ASP A 242 -40.74 -7.18 24.70
CA ASP A 242 -40.05 -8.04 25.66
C ASP A 242 -38.93 -7.31 26.43
N GLY A 243 -38.64 -7.76 27.66
CA GLY A 243 -37.55 -7.22 28.46
C GLY A 243 -36.16 -7.51 27.88
N ASP A 244 -36.01 -8.59 27.11
CA ASP A 244 -34.76 -8.98 26.47
C ASP A 244 -34.58 -8.29 25.09
N ALA A 245 -33.46 -7.61 24.90
CA ALA A 245 -33.15 -6.88 23.67
C ALA A 245 -33.05 -7.80 22.43
N ASP A 246 -32.61 -9.04 22.59
CA ASP A 246 -32.50 -9.99 21.47
C ASP A 246 -33.90 -10.44 21.02
N LEU A 247 -34.85 -10.57 21.94
CA LEU A 247 -36.25 -10.87 21.62
C LEU A 247 -36.93 -9.70 20.92
N ARG A 248 -36.63 -8.45 21.31
CA ARG A 248 -37.12 -7.26 20.61
C ARG A 248 -36.58 -7.16 19.18
N ILE A 249 -35.30 -7.45 18.98
CA ILE A 249 -34.70 -7.57 17.64
C ILE A 249 -35.39 -8.66 16.81
N VAL A 250 -35.66 -9.82 17.41
CA VAL A 250 -36.41 -10.91 16.74
C VAL A 250 -37.82 -10.46 16.37
N GLY A 251 -38.52 -9.76 17.25
CA GLY A 251 -39.84 -9.20 16.99
C GLY A 251 -39.85 -8.25 15.79
N LEU A 252 -38.88 -7.33 15.72
CA LEU A 252 -38.75 -6.41 14.59
C LEU A 252 -38.39 -7.12 13.28
N ARG A 253 -37.50 -8.12 13.33
CA ARG A 253 -37.16 -8.93 12.15
C ARG A 253 -38.36 -9.74 11.66
N LEU A 254 -39.12 -10.29 12.60
CA LEU A 254 -40.35 -11.00 12.29
C LEU A 254 -41.36 -10.06 11.63
N ALA A 255 -41.58 -8.87 12.20
CA ALA A 255 -42.45 -7.82 11.66
C ALA A 255 -42.14 -7.53 10.19
N ARG A 256 -40.85 -7.41 9.82
CA ARG A 256 -40.41 -7.24 8.41
C ARG A 256 -40.80 -8.41 7.53
N GLN A 257 -40.69 -9.65 8.00
CA GLN A 257 -40.97 -10.83 7.18
C GLN A 257 -42.44 -11.21 7.09
N ILE A 258 -43.30 -10.61 7.92
CA ILE A 258 -44.76 -10.80 7.88
C ILE A 258 -45.48 -9.55 7.34
N GLU A 259 -44.72 -8.61 6.77
CA GLU A 259 -45.22 -7.36 6.18
C GLU A 259 -46.04 -6.50 7.16
N TYR A 260 -45.69 -6.54 8.45
CA TYR A 260 -46.21 -5.62 9.46
C TYR A 260 -45.74 -4.19 9.16
N ASP A 261 -46.53 -3.18 9.58
CA ASP A 261 -46.15 -1.79 9.41
C ASP A 261 -44.87 -1.42 10.16
N ILE A 262 -43.79 -1.23 9.40
CA ILE A 262 -42.45 -0.93 9.92
C ILE A 262 -42.40 0.45 10.56
N ILE A 263 -43.23 1.40 10.13
CA ILE A 263 -43.28 2.72 10.73
C ILE A 263 -43.81 2.63 12.17
N THR A 264 -44.92 1.90 12.38
CA THR A 264 -45.41 1.60 13.72
C THR A 264 -44.38 0.85 14.56
N ALA A 265 -43.75 -0.20 14.02
CA ALA A 265 -42.76 -0.99 14.74
C ALA A 265 -41.55 -0.15 15.19
N VAL A 266 -40.98 0.65 14.28
CA VAL A 266 -39.83 1.51 14.58
C VAL A 266 -40.22 2.65 15.51
N SER A 267 -41.41 3.23 15.38
CA SER A 267 -41.89 4.29 16.29
C SER A 267 -41.91 3.85 17.75
N ARG A 268 -42.25 2.59 18.01
CA ARG A 268 -42.25 1.99 19.36
C ARG A 268 -40.83 1.75 19.91
N LEU A 269 -39.86 1.46 19.03
CA LEU A 269 -38.51 1.03 19.40
C LEU A 269 -37.43 2.13 19.20
N ALA A 270 -37.79 3.30 18.68
CA ALA A 270 -36.84 4.35 18.33
C ALA A 270 -36.00 4.84 19.53
N ASP A 271 -36.60 4.81 20.72
CA ASP A 271 -35.98 5.23 21.97
C ASP A 271 -35.55 4.04 22.85
N ASP A 272 -35.44 2.84 22.27
CA ASP A 272 -35.04 1.63 23.00
C ASP A 272 -33.68 1.84 23.69
N PRO A 273 -33.48 1.44 24.95
CA PRO A 273 -32.21 1.63 25.65
C PRO A 273 -31.04 0.90 24.97
N SER A 274 -31.29 -0.22 24.28
CA SER A 274 -30.28 -0.98 23.56
C SER A 274 -29.99 -0.36 22.20
N SER A 275 -28.75 0.09 21.99
CA SER A 275 -28.30 0.56 20.67
C SER A 275 -28.36 -0.53 19.61
N ARG A 276 -28.34 -1.82 19.97
CA ARG A 276 -28.54 -2.95 19.04
C ARG A 276 -29.97 -3.03 18.51
N VAL A 277 -30.98 -2.70 19.34
CA VAL A 277 -32.39 -2.64 18.90
C VAL A 277 -32.57 -1.43 17.98
N ARG A 278 -32.10 -0.25 18.41
CA ARG A 278 -32.14 0.97 17.59
C ARG A 278 -31.42 0.82 16.24
N ARG A 279 -30.27 0.12 16.22
CA ARG A 279 -29.56 -0.25 14.99
C ARG A 279 -30.40 -1.15 14.08
N GLU A 280 -31.13 -2.11 14.65
CA GLU A 280 -32.04 -2.95 13.86
C GLU A 280 -33.22 -2.13 13.29
N CYS A 281 -33.71 -1.13 14.03
CA CYS A 281 -34.69 -0.16 13.49
C CYS A 281 -34.14 0.57 12.27
N LEU A 282 -32.89 1.06 12.34
CA LEU A 282 -32.23 1.71 11.20
C LEU A 282 -32.13 0.79 9.99
N VAL A 283 -31.73 -0.46 10.17
CA VAL A 283 -31.69 -1.47 9.09
C VAL A 283 -33.10 -1.70 8.50
N ALA A 284 -34.13 -1.76 9.34
CA ALA A 284 -35.52 -1.94 8.89
C ALA A 284 -36.01 -0.76 8.04
N LEU A 285 -35.60 0.47 8.37
CA LEU A 285 -36.00 1.68 7.63
C LEU A 285 -35.42 1.74 6.20
N ARG A 286 -34.31 1.06 5.91
CA ARG A 286 -33.61 1.11 4.59
C ARG A 286 -34.52 0.82 3.40
N THR A 287 -35.45 -0.11 3.56
CA THR A 287 -36.35 -0.57 2.49
C THR A 287 -37.77 -0.02 2.63
N THR A 288 -38.06 0.73 3.69
CA THR A 288 -39.40 1.27 3.95
C THR A 288 -39.64 2.51 3.10
N LYS A 289 -40.75 2.49 2.35
CA LYS A 289 -41.19 3.61 1.50
C LYS A 289 -42.29 4.40 2.21
N SER A 290 -41.91 5.30 3.12
CA SER A 290 -42.85 6.17 3.82
C SER A 290 -42.23 7.56 4.03
N PRO A 291 -43.02 8.64 3.95
CA PRO A 291 -42.56 10.00 4.25
C PRO A 291 -42.19 10.20 5.73
N GLU A 292 -42.52 9.26 6.62
CA GLU A 292 -42.19 9.31 8.05
C GLU A 292 -40.76 8.83 8.36
N VAL A 293 -40.10 8.16 7.42
CA VAL A 293 -38.74 7.62 7.59
C VAL A 293 -37.75 8.69 8.05
N PRO A 294 -37.67 9.90 7.45
CA PRO A 294 -36.73 10.93 7.89
C PRO A 294 -36.91 11.37 9.35
N ALA A 295 -38.16 11.47 9.83
CA ALA A 295 -38.44 11.87 11.21
C ALA A 295 -38.02 10.79 12.21
N LEU A 296 -38.29 9.51 11.90
CA LEU A 296 -37.83 8.39 12.73
C LEU A 296 -36.32 8.25 12.71
N TRP A 297 -35.69 8.44 11.55
CA TRP A 297 -34.24 8.48 11.42
C TRP A 297 -33.63 9.57 12.30
N ALA A 298 -34.19 10.78 12.29
CA ALA A 298 -33.72 11.89 13.11
C ALA A 298 -33.80 11.61 14.62
N ARG A 299 -34.86 10.92 15.08
CA ARG A 299 -34.97 10.45 16.47
C ARG A 299 -33.86 9.44 16.79
N LEU A 300 -33.65 8.45 15.94
CA LEU A 300 -32.59 7.44 16.10
C LEU A 300 -31.17 8.05 16.05
N ALA A 301 -30.93 9.02 15.16
CA ALA A 301 -29.68 9.75 15.05
C ALA A 301 -29.35 10.55 16.31
N SER A 302 -30.38 11.06 17.00
CA SER A 302 -30.24 11.79 18.25
C SER A 302 -29.75 10.94 19.42
N GLY A 303 -29.84 9.61 19.32
CA GLY A 303 -29.33 8.62 20.28
C GLY A 303 -27.97 8.01 19.90
N TYR A 304 -27.26 8.58 18.92
CA TYR A 304 -25.88 8.21 18.60
C TYR A 304 -24.90 8.88 19.56
N ASP A 305 -23.94 8.11 20.09
CA ASP A 305 -22.97 8.56 21.09
C ASP A 305 -21.75 9.29 20.50
N GLY A 306 -21.60 9.29 19.17
CA GLY A 306 -20.45 9.87 18.48
C GLY A 306 -19.24 8.95 18.34
N VAL A 307 -19.29 7.72 18.85
CA VAL A 307 -18.15 6.79 18.91
C VAL A 307 -18.48 5.44 18.25
N ASP A 308 -19.69 4.92 18.42
CA ASP A 308 -20.10 3.62 17.94
C ASP A 308 -20.20 3.53 16.41
N ARG A 309 -19.14 3.01 15.79
CA ARG A 309 -19.08 2.85 14.34
C ARG A 309 -20.15 1.91 13.79
N TRP A 310 -20.60 0.89 14.52
CA TRP A 310 -21.66 0.01 14.02
C TRP A 310 -22.99 0.75 13.91
N TYR A 311 -23.27 1.61 14.88
CA TYR A 311 -24.45 2.47 14.86
C TYR A 311 -24.36 3.53 13.76
N LEU A 312 -23.20 4.17 13.61
CA LEU A 312 -22.96 5.16 12.56
C LEU A 312 -23.18 4.59 11.16
N GLU A 313 -22.69 3.37 10.89
CA GLU A 313 -22.92 2.74 9.60
C GLU A 313 -24.40 2.36 9.40
N ALA A 314 -25.11 1.92 10.44
CA ALA A 314 -26.54 1.67 10.38
C ALA A 314 -27.35 2.96 10.07
N LEU A 315 -26.96 4.10 10.64
CA LEU A 315 -27.53 5.41 10.28
C LEU A 315 -27.34 5.70 8.80
N GLY A 316 -26.14 5.42 8.28
CA GLY A 316 -25.82 5.63 6.88
C GLY A 316 -26.55 4.69 5.92
N ILE A 317 -26.80 3.44 6.35
CA ILE A 317 -27.64 2.47 5.63
C ILE A 317 -29.07 3.03 5.55
N ALA A 318 -29.69 3.34 6.69
CA ALA A 318 -31.07 3.83 6.74
C ALA A 318 -31.30 5.09 5.88
N ALA A 319 -30.32 6.01 5.87
CA ALA A 319 -30.41 7.27 5.15
C ALA A 319 -30.08 7.17 3.64
N GLU A 320 -29.61 6.04 3.11
CA GLU A 320 -29.17 5.93 1.71
C GLU A 320 -30.18 6.48 0.67
N PRO A 321 -31.50 6.21 0.76
CA PRO A 321 -32.48 6.78 -0.16
C PRO A 321 -32.94 8.20 0.21
N TRP A 322 -32.59 8.68 1.40
CA TRP A 322 -33.25 9.81 2.08
C TRP A 322 -32.28 10.81 2.70
N TRP A 323 -31.00 10.81 2.31
CA TRP A 323 -29.95 11.56 3.01
C TRP A 323 -30.30 13.03 3.27
N ASP A 324 -30.75 13.75 2.25
CA ASP A 324 -31.13 15.16 2.38
C ASP A 324 -32.32 15.35 3.34
N ALA A 325 -33.37 14.54 3.20
CA ALA A 325 -34.56 14.62 4.06
C ALA A 325 -34.25 14.23 5.52
N CYS A 326 -33.42 13.21 5.73
CA CYS A 326 -32.98 12.75 7.05
C CYS A 326 -32.18 13.82 7.79
N LEU A 327 -31.22 14.46 7.12
CA LEU A 327 -30.45 15.55 7.73
C LEU A 327 -31.31 16.77 7.99
N ALA A 328 -32.25 17.12 7.10
CA ALA A 328 -33.18 18.23 7.32
C ALA A 328 -34.10 17.99 8.53
N ALA A 329 -34.67 16.78 8.65
CA ALA A 329 -35.48 16.40 9.81
C ALA A 329 -34.66 16.44 11.11
N TRP A 330 -33.40 16.00 11.06
CA TRP A 330 -32.52 16.01 12.23
C TRP A 330 -32.10 17.42 12.65
N ALA A 331 -31.79 18.31 11.69
CA ALA A 331 -31.52 19.71 11.96
C ALA A 331 -32.73 20.41 12.62
N LYS A 332 -33.95 20.08 12.18
CA LYS A 332 -35.17 20.60 12.80
C LYS A 332 -35.36 20.10 14.23
N LEU A 333 -35.01 18.84 14.51
CA LEU A 333 -35.14 18.24 15.83
C LEU A 333 -34.05 18.71 16.80
N LYS A 334 -32.81 18.90 16.30
CA LYS A 334 -31.66 19.38 17.07
C LYS A 334 -30.83 20.36 16.21
N PRO A 335 -31.08 21.68 16.29
CA PRO A 335 -30.42 22.69 15.47
C PRO A 335 -28.88 22.69 15.55
N ASP A 336 -28.31 22.47 16.74
CA ASP A 336 -26.86 22.49 16.97
C ASP A 336 -26.19 21.13 16.74
N ALA A 337 -26.92 20.14 16.21
CA ALA A 337 -26.45 18.76 16.18
C ALA A 337 -25.21 18.56 15.30
N PHE A 338 -25.09 19.32 14.21
CA PHE A 338 -24.00 19.17 13.24
C PHE A 338 -22.63 19.57 13.80
N ASP A 339 -22.59 20.51 14.74
CA ASP A 339 -21.34 21.02 15.31
C ASP A 339 -20.79 20.10 16.43
N SER A 340 -21.65 19.26 17.00
CA SER A 340 -21.27 18.26 18.00
C SER A 340 -20.32 17.20 17.43
N ALA A 341 -19.54 16.55 18.29
CA ALA A 341 -18.66 15.44 17.88
C ALA A 341 -19.43 14.30 17.17
N ALA A 342 -20.64 13.98 17.64
CA ALA A 342 -21.51 13.00 17.01
C ALA A 342 -22.00 13.44 15.63
N GLY A 343 -22.39 14.72 15.49
CA GLY A 343 -22.81 15.28 14.21
C GLY A 343 -21.70 15.32 13.18
N ARG A 344 -20.48 15.71 13.55
CA ARG A 344 -19.34 15.65 12.64
C ARG A 344 -19.09 14.23 12.11
N ARG A 345 -19.29 13.20 12.94
CA ARG A 345 -19.20 11.79 12.52
C ARG A 345 -20.35 11.37 11.59
N ILE A 346 -21.57 11.86 11.81
CA ILE A 346 -22.70 11.65 10.88
C ILE A 346 -22.44 12.33 9.54
N ILE A 347 -21.92 13.57 9.53
CA ILE A 347 -21.52 14.27 8.30
C ILE A 347 -20.40 13.53 7.58
N TRP A 348 -19.41 13.00 8.31
CA TRP A 348 -18.37 12.13 7.76
C TRP A 348 -18.95 10.90 7.03
N ARG A 349 -20.04 10.33 7.54
CA ARG A 349 -20.74 9.19 6.92
C ARG A 349 -21.67 9.60 5.77
N SER A 350 -22.15 10.83 5.75
CA SER A 350 -23.25 11.27 4.88
C SER A 350 -22.91 11.25 3.38
N ARG A 351 -23.98 11.20 2.57
CA ARG A 351 -23.99 11.37 1.11
C ARG A 351 -25.01 12.42 0.67
N ALA A 352 -25.52 13.24 1.61
CA ALA A 352 -26.46 14.33 1.30
C ALA A 352 -25.80 15.37 0.38
N THR A 353 -26.61 16.08 -0.40
CA THR A 353 -26.18 17.10 -1.35
C THR A 353 -25.30 18.17 -0.68
N GLY A 354 -25.66 18.60 0.53
CA GLY A 354 -24.91 19.59 1.31
C GLY A 354 -23.66 19.07 2.04
N THR A 355 -23.37 17.77 2.00
CA THR A 355 -22.33 17.14 2.83
C THR A 355 -20.93 17.67 2.52
N ALA A 356 -20.59 17.86 1.24
CA ALA A 356 -19.25 18.29 0.85
C ALA A 356 -18.89 19.68 1.42
N ALA A 357 -19.86 20.60 1.44
CA ALA A 357 -19.67 21.93 2.03
C ALA A 357 -19.45 21.84 3.54
N ARG A 358 -20.27 21.05 4.25
CA ARG A 358 -20.08 20.81 5.69
C ARG A 358 -18.76 20.12 6.02
N LEU A 359 -18.30 19.19 5.18
CA LEU A 359 -16.97 18.59 5.33
C LEU A 359 -15.87 19.65 5.20
N ALA A 360 -15.99 20.58 4.25
CA ALA A 360 -15.02 21.68 4.13
C ALA A 360 -15.02 22.57 5.38
N GLU A 361 -16.18 22.92 5.94
CA GLU A 361 -16.28 23.66 7.20
C GLU A 361 -15.59 22.93 8.35
N ILE A 362 -15.85 21.62 8.52
CA ILE A 362 -15.21 20.79 9.55
C ILE A 362 -13.69 20.74 9.37
N ILE A 363 -13.20 20.64 8.13
CA ILE A 363 -11.77 20.58 7.82
C ILE A 363 -11.08 21.93 8.10
N SER A 364 -11.75 23.04 7.81
CA SER A 364 -11.22 24.39 8.08
C SER A 364 -11.24 24.74 9.56
N ASP A 365 -12.21 24.22 10.34
CA ASP A 365 -12.34 24.48 11.76
C ASP A 365 -11.11 24.01 12.56
N THR A 366 -10.39 24.95 13.17
CA THR A 366 -9.18 24.73 13.97
C THR A 366 -9.41 23.81 15.18
N LYS A 367 -10.66 23.64 15.63
CA LYS A 367 -11.03 22.69 16.69
C LYS A 367 -10.99 21.23 16.23
N THR A 368 -11.05 20.95 14.92
CA THR A 368 -10.92 19.57 14.42
C THR A 368 -9.48 19.09 14.59
N PRO A 369 -9.22 17.98 15.31
CA PRO A 369 -7.85 17.50 15.53
C PRO A 369 -7.11 17.19 14.23
N LEU A 370 -5.81 17.53 14.17
CA LEU A 370 -4.96 17.28 12.99
C LEU A 370 -4.99 15.80 12.56
N ALA A 371 -5.06 14.87 13.52
CA ALA A 371 -5.12 13.43 13.28
C ALA A 371 -6.44 12.97 12.61
N ASP A 372 -7.53 13.71 12.75
CA ASP A 372 -8.83 13.38 12.15
C ASP A 372 -8.99 13.95 10.73
N LEU A 373 -8.22 14.99 10.36
CA LEU A 373 -8.32 15.64 9.05
C LEU A 373 -8.22 14.68 7.86
N PRO A 374 -7.31 13.68 7.84
CA PRO A 374 -7.26 12.72 6.75
C PRO A 374 -8.58 11.96 6.55
N GLY A 375 -9.32 11.67 7.63
CA GLY A 375 -10.61 10.99 7.57
C GLY A 375 -11.70 11.85 6.93
N TYR A 376 -11.79 13.14 7.28
CA TYR A 376 -12.74 14.07 6.67
C TYR A 376 -12.39 14.41 5.22
N LEU A 377 -11.10 14.62 4.92
CA LEU A 377 -10.62 14.79 3.55
C LEU A 377 -10.92 13.56 2.69
N ARG A 378 -10.80 12.35 3.26
CA ARG A 378 -11.18 11.11 2.59
C ARG A 378 -12.69 11.04 2.33
N ALA A 379 -13.53 11.53 3.26
CA ALA A 379 -14.98 11.54 3.07
C ALA A 379 -15.46 12.40 1.90
N LEU A 380 -14.68 13.41 1.48
CA LEU A 380 -14.95 14.17 0.24
C LEU A 380 -14.91 13.28 -1.01
N ASP A 381 -14.12 12.20 -1.01
CA ASP A 381 -14.03 11.28 -2.17
C ASP A 381 -15.33 10.52 -2.41
N TYR A 382 -16.19 10.44 -1.38
CA TYR A 382 -17.48 9.76 -1.41
C TYR A 382 -18.66 10.68 -1.78
N GLN A 383 -18.37 11.95 -2.09
CA GLN A 383 -19.37 12.93 -2.52
C GLN A 383 -19.40 13.03 -4.05
N PRO A 384 -20.53 13.43 -4.65
CA PRO A 384 -20.61 13.67 -6.09
C PRO A 384 -19.52 14.64 -6.57
N THR A 385 -18.95 14.36 -7.74
CA THR A 385 -17.76 15.05 -8.26
C THR A 385 -17.86 16.57 -8.22
N HIS A 386 -19.00 17.15 -8.61
CA HIS A 386 -19.23 18.59 -8.61
C HIS A 386 -19.10 19.19 -7.20
N PHE A 387 -19.80 18.63 -6.21
CA PHE A 387 -19.76 19.11 -4.82
C PHE A 387 -18.40 18.90 -4.18
N ARG A 388 -17.75 17.75 -4.44
CA ARG A 388 -16.38 17.47 -4.00
C ARG A 388 -15.39 18.52 -4.51
N GLN A 389 -15.48 18.87 -5.79
CA GLN A 389 -14.59 19.85 -6.42
C GLN A 389 -14.80 21.26 -5.88
N ALA A 390 -16.06 21.67 -5.65
CA ALA A 390 -16.39 22.95 -5.04
C ALA A 390 -15.85 23.05 -3.60
N ALA A 391 -16.09 22.03 -2.78
CA ALA A 391 -15.55 21.95 -1.42
C ALA A 391 -14.02 21.94 -1.40
N ALA A 392 -13.38 21.20 -2.31
CA ALA A 392 -11.93 21.19 -2.44
C ALA A 392 -11.38 22.57 -2.84
N LEU A 393 -12.06 23.31 -3.72
CA LEU A 393 -11.66 24.67 -4.09
C LEU A 393 -11.76 25.63 -2.89
N ALA A 394 -12.85 25.57 -2.13
CA ALA A 394 -13.01 26.36 -0.90
C ALA A 394 -11.91 26.06 0.14
N LEU A 395 -11.51 24.79 0.28
CA LEU A 395 -10.38 24.41 1.12
C LEU A 395 -9.02 24.90 0.59
N VAL A 396 -8.87 25.05 -0.72
CA VAL A 396 -7.64 25.61 -1.27
C VAL A 396 -7.56 27.11 -1.04
N THR A 397 -8.65 27.84 -1.20
CA THR A 397 -8.68 29.31 -1.09
C THR A 397 -8.87 29.83 0.33
N GLY A 398 -9.46 29.01 1.22
CA GLY A 398 -9.76 29.38 2.60
C GLY A 398 -8.57 29.39 3.56
N GLU A 399 -8.80 29.94 4.74
CA GLU A 399 -7.85 29.97 5.85
C GLU A 399 -8.06 28.79 6.80
N HIS A 400 -6.96 28.22 7.30
CA HIS A 400 -6.97 27.00 8.12
C HIS A 400 -6.20 27.19 9.44
N GLY A 401 -6.16 28.42 9.94
CA GLY A 401 -5.36 28.82 11.10
C GLY A 401 -3.87 29.04 10.79
N GLU A 402 -3.12 29.47 11.81
CA GLU A 402 -1.70 29.83 11.68
C GLU A 402 -0.75 28.62 11.62
N ASP A 403 -1.24 27.45 12.04
CA ASP A 403 -0.48 26.20 12.00
C ASP A 403 -0.12 25.83 10.55
N THR A 404 1.18 25.87 10.27
CA THR A 404 1.74 25.61 8.93
C THR A 404 1.64 24.14 8.51
N GLU A 405 1.66 23.20 9.46
CA GLU A 405 1.50 21.77 9.20
C GLU A 405 0.06 21.47 8.79
N ARG A 406 -0.90 21.98 9.57
CA ARG A 406 -2.33 21.87 9.27
C ARG A 406 -2.67 22.48 7.92
N SER A 407 -2.37 23.77 7.74
CA SER A 407 -2.64 24.48 6.48
C SER A 407 -1.99 23.78 5.29
N GLY A 408 -0.75 23.31 5.47
CA GLY A 408 -0.05 22.54 4.45
C GLY A 408 -0.74 21.21 4.12
N LEU A 409 -1.21 20.45 5.11
CA LEU A 409 -1.93 19.20 4.90
C LEU A 409 -3.25 19.43 4.16
N VAL A 410 -4.08 20.35 4.66
CA VAL A 410 -5.40 20.65 4.09
C VAL A 410 -5.26 21.04 2.62
N ILE A 411 -4.43 22.03 2.32
CA ILE A 411 -4.29 22.53 0.95
C ILE A 411 -3.72 21.44 0.03
N ARG A 412 -2.66 20.72 0.45
CA ARG A 412 -2.08 19.64 -0.40
C ARG A 412 -3.09 18.54 -0.71
N GLU A 413 -3.89 18.11 0.26
CA GLU A 413 -4.89 17.06 0.05
C GLU A 413 -6.13 17.57 -0.70
N ALA A 414 -6.56 18.80 -0.46
CA ALA A 414 -7.65 19.44 -1.20
C ALA A 414 -7.28 19.61 -2.68
N LEU A 415 -6.04 20.04 -2.97
CA LEU A 415 -5.55 20.16 -4.34
C LEU A 415 -5.64 18.86 -5.12
N LYS A 416 -5.57 17.69 -4.48
CA LYS A 416 -5.79 16.40 -5.17
C LYS A 416 -7.17 16.29 -5.79
N ARG A 417 -8.17 16.93 -5.18
CA ARG A 417 -9.60 16.84 -5.48
C ARG A 417 -10.14 18.03 -6.28
N VAL A 418 -9.39 19.13 -6.36
CA VAL A 418 -9.68 20.19 -7.31
C VAL A 418 -9.59 19.62 -8.72
N GLY A 419 -10.62 19.80 -9.53
CA GLY A 419 -10.66 19.36 -10.93
C GLY A 419 -9.65 20.10 -11.82
N ALA A 420 -9.99 20.29 -13.09
CA ALA A 420 -9.26 21.24 -13.92
C ALA A 420 -9.45 22.65 -13.33
N LEU A 421 -8.37 23.28 -12.90
CA LEU A 421 -8.38 24.63 -12.35
C LEU A 421 -7.54 25.53 -13.26
N ASP A 422 -8.18 26.48 -13.93
CA ASP A 422 -7.47 27.50 -14.69
C ASP A 422 -7.00 28.62 -13.74
N LEU A 423 -5.72 28.61 -13.40
CA LEU A 423 -5.13 29.63 -12.53
C LEU A 423 -5.05 31.01 -13.18
N ARG A 424 -5.34 31.14 -14.48
CA ARG A 424 -5.40 32.44 -15.16
C ARG A 424 -6.67 33.20 -14.80
N THR A 425 -7.77 32.48 -14.56
CA THR A 425 -9.09 33.05 -14.29
C THR A 425 -9.45 33.05 -12.81
N ASN A 426 -8.74 32.28 -11.97
CA ASN A 426 -8.96 32.22 -10.53
C ASN A 426 -7.74 32.76 -9.75
N SER A 427 -7.76 34.07 -9.46
CA SER A 427 -6.68 34.78 -8.77
C SER A 427 -6.47 34.31 -7.33
N GLU A 428 -7.54 34.04 -6.58
CA GLU A 428 -7.47 33.54 -5.20
C GLU A 428 -6.82 32.16 -5.12
N ALA A 429 -7.25 31.22 -5.98
CA ALA A 429 -6.67 29.89 -6.02
C ALA A 429 -5.20 29.94 -6.49
N ARG A 430 -4.86 30.84 -7.42
CA ARG A 430 -3.47 31.09 -7.82
C ARG A 430 -2.63 31.59 -6.65
N LEU A 431 -3.13 32.55 -5.86
CA LEU A 431 -2.42 33.07 -4.67
C LEU A 431 -2.23 31.98 -3.60
N ALA A 432 -3.26 31.19 -3.32
CA ALA A 432 -3.17 30.11 -2.35
C ALA A 432 -2.21 28.99 -2.78
N ILE A 433 -2.27 28.56 -4.04
CA ILE A 433 -1.35 27.57 -4.60
C ILE A 433 0.09 28.08 -4.57
N ASN A 434 0.31 29.34 -4.94
CA ASN A 434 1.65 29.94 -4.90
C ASN A 434 2.23 29.95 -3.47
N ARG A 435 1.44 30.30 -2.46
CA ARG A 435 1.88 30.24 -1.04
C ARG A 435 2.35 28.84 -0.64
N VAL A 436 1.62 27.79 -1.04
CA VAL A 436 1.99 26.40 -0.73
C VAL A 436 3.19 25.92 -1.54
N VAL A 437 3.26 26.28 -2.83
CA VAL A 437 4.39 25.95 -3.70
C VAL A 437 5.68 26.53 -3.13
N GLU A 438 5.68 27.79 -2.68
CA GLU A 438 6.87 28.39 -2.06
C GLU A 438 7.31 27.65 -0.80
N ARG A 439 6.37 27.27 0.08
CA ARG A 439 6.69 26.49 1.30
C ARG A 439 7.23 25.09 1.01
N GLN A 440 6.95 24.52 -0.17
CA GLN A 440 7.35 23.17 -0.54
C GLN A 440 8.63 23.12 -1.39
N LYS A 441 9.27 24.26 -1.65
CA LYS A 441 10.44 24.36 -2.55
C LYS A 441 11.52 23.33 -2.22
N GLY A 442 12.00 22.63 -3.25
CA GLY A 442 13.01 21.58 -3.09
C GLY A 442 12.49 20.23 -2.58
N THR A 443 11.16 20.02 -2.52
CA THR A 443 10.55 18.73 -2.14
C THR A 443 9.83 18.06 -3.31
N SER A 444 9.43 16.80 -3.14
CA SER A 444 8.57 16.11 -4.12
C SER A 444 7.18 16.75 -4.26
N GLY A 445 6.68 17.38 -3.18
CA GLY A 445 5.45 18.17 -3.19
C GLY A 445 5.52 19.34 -4.17
N PHE A 446 6.65 20.06 -4.20
CA PHE A 446 6.88 21.14 -5.16
C PHE A 446 6.85 20.64 -6.61
N VAL A 447 7.57 19.55 -6.91
CA VAL A 447 7.61 18.97 -8.27
C VAL A 447 6.21 18.58 -8.73
N SER A 448 5.43 17.94 -7.85
CA SER A 448 4.05 17.55 -8.13
C SER A 448 3.14 18.75 -8.41
N LEU A 449 3.22 19.80 -7.58
CA LEU A 449 2.39 21.01 -7.72
C LEU A 449 2.72 21.79 -8.99
N VAL A 450 4.01 22.03 -9.26
CA VAL A 450 4.47 22.73 -10.47
C VAL A 450 4.05 21.95 -11.72
N GLY A 451 4.21 20.63 -11.71
CA GLY A 451 3.80 19.75 -12.81
C GLY A 451 2.27 19.72 -13.03
N ARG A 452 1.49 19.65 -11.96
CA ARG A 452 0.01 19.64 -12.05
C ARG A 452 -0.51 20.95 -12.64
N PHE A 453 -0.11 22.08 -12.07
CA PHE A 453 -0.67 23.39 -12.43
C PHE A 453 0.07 24.10 -13.56
N GLY A 454 1.19 23.56 -14.04
CA GLY A 454 1.93 24.14 -15.15
C GLY A 454 2.53 25.52 -14.82
N LEU A 455 3.09 25.67 -13.62
CA LEU A 455 3.65 26.93 -13.12
C LEU A 455 4.97 27.27 -13.84
N ALA A 456 4.86 27.91 -15.01
CA ALA A 456 5.98 28.10 -15.93
C ALA A 456 7.14 28.91 -15.35
N ASP A 457 6.84 29.87 -14.47
CA ASP A 457 7.80 30.68 -13.73
C ASP A 457 8.62 29.87 -12.70
N ARG A 458 8.24 28.62 -12.42
CA ARG A 458 8.96 27.69 -11.53
C ARG A 458 9.76 26.61 -12.26
N TYR A 459 9.63 26.49 -13.58
CA TYR A 459 10.40 25.52 -14.36
C TYR A 459 11.93 25.68 -14.25
N PRO A 460 12.51 26.90 -14.18
CA PRO A 460 13.95 27.05 -13.95
C PRO A 460 14.41 26.43 -12.62
N GLU A 461 13.57 26.43 -11.60
CA GLU A 461 13.89 25.78 -10.32
C GLU A 461 13.93 24.25 -10.45
N LEU A 462 13.01 23.65 -11.21
CA LEU A 462 13.06 22.21 -11.50
C LEU A 462 14.35 21.83 -12.24
N ALA A 463 14.82 22.66 -13.17
CA ALA A 463 16.08 22.43 -13.87
C ALA A 463 17.28 22.49 -12.90
N ARG A 464 17.30 23.46 -11.97
CA ARG A 464 18.32 23.54 -10.91
C ARG A 464 18.27 22.35 -9.95
N MET A 465 17.08 21.88 -9.59
CA MET A 465 16.90 20.69 -8.75
C MET A 465 17.49 19.45 -9.43
N ALA A 466 17.23 19.27 -10.72
CA ALA A 466 17.82 18.19 -11.52
C ALA A 466 19.35 18.25 -11.56
N GLN A 467 19.93 19.45 -11.73
CA GLN A 467 21.38 19.66 -11.71
C GLN A 467 22.01 19.35 -10.34
N ARG A 468 21.35 19.73 -9.24
CA ARG A 468 21.86 19.52 -7.88
C ARG A 468 21.75 18.07 -7.42
N GLN A 469 20.75 17.32 -7.91
CA GLN A 469 20.45 15.98 -7.44
C GLN A 469 20.18 14.97 -8.58
N PRO A 470 21.13 14.81 -9.52
CA PRO A 470 20.91 14.08 -10.78
C PRO A 470 20.70 12.57 -10.63
N ASP A 471 21.07 12.02 -9.47
CA ASP A 471 20.98 10.60 -9.15
C ASP A 471 19.82 10.27 -8.19
N THR A 472 19.01 11.27 -7.82
CA THR A 472 17.86 11.10 -6.90
C THR A 472 16.54 11.04 -7.66
N GLN A 473 15.53 10.42 -7.05
CA GLN A 473 14.16 10.42 -7.60
C GLN A 473 13.63 11.85 -7.78
N LEU A 474 13.99 12.77 -6.88
CA LEU A 474 13.56 14.17 -6.95
C LEU A 474 14.09 14.88 -8.20
N GLY A 475 15.38 14.74 -8.51
CA GLY A 475 15.97 15.30 -9.73
C GLY A 475 15.40 14.66 -11.00
N ILE A 476 15.18 13.34 -10.97
CA ILE A 476 14.58 12.58 -12.07
C ILE A 476 13.14 13.03 -12.36
N ASP A 477 12.31 13.18 -11.32
CA ASP A 477 10.93 13.64 -11.47
C ASP A 477 10.87 15.09 -11.94
N SER A 478 11.84 15.92 -11.53
CA SER A 478 11.95 17.31 -11.99
C SER A 478 12.15 17.39 -13.50
N VAL A 479 13.08 16.61 -14.08
CA VAL A 479 13.25 16.58 -15.55
C VAL A 479 12.05 15.95 -16.27
N ARG A 480 11.41 14.93 -15.69
CA ARG A 480 10.20 14.33 -16.28
C ARG A 480 9.05 15.32 -16.39
N VAL A 481 8.86 16.15 -15.36
CA VAL A 481 7.87 17.24 -15.41
C VAL A 481 8.22 18.24 -16.52
N LEU A 482 9.47 18.68 -16.62
CA LEU A 482 9.91 19.60 -17.68
C LEU A 482 9.68 19.02 -19.09
N LEU A 483 10.02 17.74 -19.29
CA LEU A 483 9.80 17.04 -20.56
C LEU A 483 8.30 16.91 -20.88
N ALA A 484 7.46 16.63 -19.88
CA ALA A 484 6.01 16.56 -20.02
C ALA A 484 5.37 17.92 -20.34
N LYS A 485 5.97 19.01 -19.86
CA LYS A 485 5.54 20.39 -20.16
C LYS A 485 6.21 20.98 -21.39
N GLY A 486 6.84 20.16 -22.23
CA GLY A 486 7.44 20.60 -23.49
C GLY A 486 8.65 21.51 -23.34
N GLN A 487 9.29 21.57 -22.18
CA GLN A 487 10.39 22.50 -21.87
C GLN A 487 11.74 22.06 -22.44
N ARG A 488 11.77 21.65 -23.72
CA ARG A 488 12.99 21.18 -24.41
C ARG A 488 14.04 22.29 -24.51
N ASP A 489 13.63 23.53 -24.77
CA ASP A 489 14.54 24.67 -24.91
C ASP A 489 15.21 25.04 -23.58
N LEU A 490 14.48 24.94 -22.47
CA LEU A 490 15.04 25.16 -21.14
C LEU A 490 16.11 24.11 -20.83
N LEU A 491 15.81 22.83 -21.10
CA LEU A 491 16.75 21.73 -20.91
C LEU A 491 17.97 21.86 -21.85
N GLY A 492 17.74 22.21 -23.12
CA GLY A 492 18.77 22.46 -24.11
C GLY A 492 19.71 23.60 -23.70
N ARG A 493 19.17 24.73 -23.23
CA ARG A 493 19.97 25.84 -22.68
C ARG A 493 20.78 25.42 -21.46
N GLY A 494 20.20 24.64 -20.55
CA GLY A 494 20.90 24.11 -19.38
C GLY A 494 22.01 23.11 -19.71
N LEU A 495 21.94 22.45 -20.87
CA LEU A 495 23.00 21.61 -21.42
C LEU A 495 24.02 22.43 -22.24
N ALA A 496 23.62 23.60 -22.71
CA ALA A 496 24.42 24.45 -23.56
C ALA A 496 25.34 25.42 -22.81
N VAL A 497 24.81 26.01 -21.73
CA VAL A 497 25.40 27.12 -20.96
C VAL A 497 25.59 26.65 -19.52
N GLY A 498 26.82 26.73 -19.01
CA GLY A 498 27.13 26.41 -17.60
C GLY A 498 28.50 25.79 -17.41
N LYS A 499 28.86 25.54 -16.16
CA LYS A 499 30.10 24.80 -15.83
C LYS A 499 29.95 23.34 -16.29
N GLU A 500 31.06 22.71 -16.67
CA GLU A 500 31.09 21.30 -17.11
C GLU A 500 30.39 20.37 -16.10
N VAL A 501 30.54 20.63 -14.81
CA VAL A 501 29.90 19.86 -13.73
C VAL A 501 28.37 19.96 -13.78
N GLU A 502 27.80 21.15 -14.01
CA GLU A 502 26.36 21.38 -14.01
C GLU A 502 25.70 20.82 -15.26
N THR A 503 26.35 21.00 -16.43
CA THR A 503 25.87 20.45 -17.71
C THR A 503 25.92 18.92 -17.72
N THR A 504 26.98 18.32 -17.14
CA THR A 504 27.10 16.88 -16.96
C THR A 504 26.05 16.33 -16.00
N ALA A 505 25.79 17.02 -14.88
CA ALA A 505 24.75 16.63 -13.94
C ALA A 505 23.36 16.64 -14.58
N LEU A 506 23.01 17.68 -15.34
CA LEU A 506 21.73 17.73 -16.06
C LEU A 506 21.62 16.61 -17.10
N ALA A 507 22.68 16.35 -17.87
CA ALA A 507 22.72 15.26 -18.85
C ALA A 507 22.50 13.89 -18.17
N ARG A 508 23.09 13.69 -16.99
CA ARG A 508 22.89 12.48 -16.17
C ARG A 508 21.46 12.36 -15.65
N ALA A 509 20.86 13.44 -15.14
CA ALA A 509 19.47 13.44 -14.69
C ALA A 509 18.51 13.03 -15.83
N LEU A 510 18.73 13.58 -17.03
CA LEU A 510 18.00 13.23 -18.25
C LEU A 510 18.22 11.77 -18.66
N ALA A 511 19.45 11.26 -18.56
CA ALA A 511 19.76 9.87 -18.85
C ALA A 511 19.08 8.90 -17.86
N ASN A 512 19.06 9.24 -16.58
CA ASN A 512 18.43 8.45 -15.52
C ASN A 512 16.89 8.48 -15.60
N ALA A 513 16.29 9.54 -16.18
CA ALA A 513 14.86 9.63 -16.37
C ALA A 513 14.27 8.51 -17.24
N SER A 514 15.08 7.88 -18.09
CA SER A 514 14.70 6.76 -18.97
C SER A 514 13.46 7.10 -19.81
N ASP A 515 13.47 8.29 -20.42
CA ASP A 515 12.35 8.87 -21.17
C ASP A 515 12.74 9.14 -22.63
N ALA A 516 11.89 8.78 -23.59
CA ALA A 516 12.17 8.97 -25.02
C ALA A 516 12.33 10.46 -25.40
N ARG A 517 11.64 11.36 -24.69
CA ARG A 517 11.77 12.82 -24.87
C ARG A 517 13.13 13.30 -24.38
N ALA A 518 13.66 12.70 -23.30
CA ALA A 518 15.02 12.99 -22.83
C ALA A 518 16.06 12.53 -23.86
N ALA A 519 15.87 11.34 -24.44
CA ALA A 519 16.75 10.84 -25.50
C ALA A 519 16.78 11.78 -26.71
N ALA A 520 15.66 12.37 -27.11
CA ALA A 520 15.61 13.34 -28.21
C ALA A 520 16.41 14.62 -27.90
N VAL A 521 16.41 15.09 -26.64
CA VAL A 521 17.21 16.24 -26.19
C VAL A 521 18.71 15.90 -26.17
N LEU A 522 19.07 14.67 -25.81
CA LEU A 522 20.45 14.22 -25.67
C LEU A 522 21.11 13.80 -26.99
N ALA A 523 20.34 13.28 -27.96
CA ALA A 523 20.88 12.71 -29.20
C ALA A 523 21.81 13.63 -30.00
N PRO A 524 21.52 14.95 -30.16
CA PRO A 524 22.42 15.86 -30.87
C PRO A 524 23.81 15.98 -30.22
N LEU A 525 23.89 15.80 -28.89
CA LEU A 525 25.13 15.98 -28.15
C LEU A 525 26.16 14.88 -28.39
N ILE A 526 25.75 13.69 -28.86
CA ILE A 526 26.67 12.56 -29.06
C ILE A 526 27.81 12.93 -30.03
N ASN A 527 27.51 13.69 -31.08
CA ASN A 527 28.45 14.05 -32.13
C ASN A 527 29.01 15.46 -32.03
N ASP A 528 28.50 16.26 -31.08
CA ASP A 528 28.97 17.62 -30.88
C ASP A 528 30.32 17.58 -30.15
N SER A 529 31.42 17.59 -30.92
CA SER A 529 32.78 17.57 -30.39
C SER A 529 33.12 18.80 -29.56
N LYS A 530 32.33 19.88 -29.66
CA LYS A 530 32.47 21.08 -28.81
C LYS A 530 31.98 20.84 -27.38
N ARG A 531 31.23 19.76 -27.13
CA ARG A 531 30.74 19.40 -25.80
C ARG A 531 31.79 18.64 -25.01
N PRO A 532 31.90 18.90 -23.69
CA PRO A 532 32.77 18.11 -22.82
C PRO A 532 32.46 16.61 -22.94
N LEU A 533 33.50 15.79 -22.95
CA LEU A 533 33.38 14.34 -23.07
C LEU A 533 32.44 13.72 -22.01
N PRO A 534 32.44 14.15 -20.73
CA PRO A 534 31.48 13.63 -19.74
C PRO A 534 30.01 13.85 -20.15
N VAL A 535 29.67 15.01 -20.70
CA VAL A 535 28.31 15.30 -21.20
C VAL A 535 27.96 14.36 -22.35
N ARG A 536 28.87 14.17 -23.31
CA ARG A 536 28.67 13.28 -24.47
C ARG A 536 28.48 11.82 -24.04
N ARG A 537 29.19 11.36 -23.00
CA ARG A 537 29.02 10.02 -22.41
C ARG A 537 27.64 9.84 -21.77
N GLU A 538 27.19 10.81 -20.97
CA GLU A 538 25.83 10.77 -20.40
C GLU A 538 24.75 10.86 -21.49
N ALA A 539 24.99 11.62 -22.56
CA ALA A 539 24.09 11.69 -23.71
C ALA A 539 23.93 10.32 -24.41
N VAL A 540 25.04 9.59 -24.64
CA VAL A 540 24.99 8.22 -25.17
C VAL A 540 24.19 7.29 -24.26
N ARG A 541 24.46 7.32 -22.94
CA ARG A 541 23.72 6.52 -21.95
C ARG A 541 22.23 6.83 -21.98
N GLY A 542 21.87 8.11 -22.01
CA GLY A 542 20.48 8.55 -22.01
C GLY A 542 19.72 8.22 -23.28
N VAL A 543 20.37 8.31 -24.45
CA VAL A 543 19.77 7.87 -25.72
C VAL A 543 19.49 6.36 -25.72
N ILE A 544 20.42 5.56 -25.19
CA ILE A 544 20.24 4.10 -25.06
C ILE A 544 19.10 3.77 -24.07
N ARG A 545 19.10 4.39 -22.89
CA ARG A 545 18.12 4.09 -21.82
C ARG A 545 16.72 4.65 -22.11
N GLY A 546 16.62 5.74 -22.86
CA GLY A 546 15.36 6.45 -23.08
C GLY A 546 14.41 5.75 -24.05
N SER A 547 14.91 4.92 -24.98
CA SER A 547 14.04 4.13 -25.86
C SER A 547 14.79 2.98 -26.57
N ARG A 548 14.04 1.93 -26.94
CA ARG A 548 14.54 0.86 -27.82
C ARG A 548 15.05 1.41 -29.16
N GLY A 549 14.37 2.43 -29.71
CA GLY A 549 14.80 3.11 -30.95
C GLY A 549 16.17 3.76 -30.81
N GLY A 550 16.39 4.53 -29.74
CA GLY A 550 17.68 5.15 -29.44
C GLY A 550 18.80 4.13 -29.23
N ALA A 551 18.53 3.04 -28.51
CA ALA A 551 19.49 1.94 -28.36
C ALA A 551 19.87 1.32 -29.71
N ASN A 552 18.90 1.06 -30.59
CA ASN A 552 19.14 0.54 -31.93
C ASN A 552 19.94 1.51 -32.81
N THR A 553 19.68 2.82 -32.71
CA THR A 553 20.47 3.85 -33.40
C THR A 553 21.93 3.79 -32.96
N VAL A 554 22.20 3.70 -31.65
CA VAL A 554 23.58 3.58 -31.15
C VAL A 554 24.22 2.25 -31.58
N LEU A 555 23.51 1.13 -31.52
CA LEU A 555 23.98 -0.17 -32.04
C LEU A 555 24.37 -0.10 -33.52
N ALA A 556 23.55 0.53 -34.36
CA ALA A 556 23.82 0.71 -35.78
C ALA A 556 25.10 1.52 -36.01
N ARG A 557 25.34 2.56 -35.19
CA ARG A 557 26.55 3.37 -35.25
C ARG A 557 27.80 2.61 -34.79
N VAL A 558 27.67 1.75 -33.78
CA VAL A 558 28.75 0.85 -33.36
C VAL A 558 29.13 -0.13 -34.46
N ARG A 559 28.13 -0.73 -35.15
CA ARG A 559 28.35 -1.65 -36.29
C ARG A 559 29.03 -0.96 -37.46
N LYS A 560 28.55 0.23 -37.83
CA LYS A 560 29.11 1.03 -38.93
C LYS A 560 30.43 1.73 -38.57
N LYS A 561 30.95 1.55 -37.35
CA LYS A 561 32.14 2.23 -36.82
C LYS A 561 32.05 3.77 -36.88
N THR A 562 30.83 4.33 -36.81
CA THR A 562 30.58 5.78 -36.84
C THR A 562 30.30 6.38 -35.46
N LEU A 563 30.33 5.57 -34.40
CA LEU A 563 30.34 6.07 -33.02
C LEU A 563 31.80 6.44 -32.65
N PRO A 564 32.07 7.67 -32.18
CA PRO A 564 33.41 8.09 -31.74
C PRO A 564 34.01 7.12 -30.71
N MET A 565 35.30 6.85 -30.84
CA MET A 565 36.00 5.80 -30.07
C MET A 565 35.91 6.05 -28.56
N GLU A 566 36.02 7.31 -28.15
CA GLU A 566 35.94 7.76 -26.75
C GLU A 566 34.56 7.55 -26.10
N LEU A 567 33.52 7.29 -26.89
CA LEU A 567 32.15 7.01 -26.44
C LEU A 567 31.82 5.51 -26.45
N ARG A 568 32.67 4.67 -27.03
CA ARG A 568 32.40 3.25 -27.25
C ARG A 568 32.22 2.49 -25.93
N GLN A 569 33.00 2.80 -24.89
CA GLN A 569 32.83 2.17 -23.57
C GLN A 569 31.53 2.58 -22.89
N ALA A 570 31.14 3.87 -22.96
CA ALA A 570 29.87 4.33 -22.41
C ALA A 570 28.66 3.70 -23.13
N ALA A 571 28.75 3.54 -24.45
CA ALA A 571 27.75 2.82 -25.24
C ALA A 571 27.68 1.34 -24.86
N GLY A 572 28.83 0.65 -24.79
CA GLY A 572 28.91 -0.76 -24.42
C GLY A 572 28.29 -1.02 -23.06
N ALA A 573 28.70 -0.25 -22.04
CA ALA A 573 28.19 -0.34 -20.69
C ALA A 573 26.67 -0.21 -20.62
N ALA A 574 26.08 0.79 -21.29
CA ALA A 574 24.63 0.99 -21.29
C ALA A 574 23.85 -0.03 -22.14
N LEU A 575 24.42 -0.51 -23.25
CA LEU A 575 23.76 -1.46 -24.15
C LEU A 575 23.69 -2.88 -23.57
N VAL A 576 24.75 -3.35 -22.91
CA VAL A 576 24.79 -4.72 -22.35
C VAL A 576 23.86 -4.87 -21.13
N THR A 577 23.53 -3.77 -20.45
CA THR A 577 22.59 -3.75 -19.32
C THR A 577 21.19 -3.25 -19.70
N HIS A 578 20.89 -3.07 -20.99
CA HIS A 578 19.60 -2.53 -21.43
C HIS A 578 18.43 -3.47 -21.06
N PRO A 579 17.23 -2.98 -20.69
CA PRO A 579 16.10 -3.83 -20.27
C PRO A 579 15.54 -4.73 -21.39
N ASP A 580 15.62 -4.31 -22.66
CA ASP A 580 15.22 -5.12 -23.83
C ASP A 580 16.23 -6.24 -24.12
N ALA A 581 15.75 -7.49 -24.15
CA ALA A 581 16.58 -8.67 -24.38
C ALA A 581 17.19 -8.74 -25.79
N GLY A 582 16.49 -8.23 -26.79
CA GLY A 582 16.96 -8.18 -28.18
C GLY A 582 18.12 -7.19 -28.35
N VAL A 583 18.04 -6.02 -27.72
CA VAL A 583 19.14 -5.05 -27.63
C VAL A 583 20.35 -5.68 -26.94
N ARG A 584 20.15 -6.35 -25.79
CA ARG A 584 21.27 -7.02 -25.09
C ARG A 584 21.94 -8.10 -25.94
N LYS A 585 21.16 -8.95 -26.62
CA LYS A 585 21.70 -9.99 -27.50
C LYS A 585 22.59 -9.40 -28.60
N GLN A 586 22.13 -8.32 -29.24
CA GLN A 586 22.90 -7.60 -30.25
C GLN A 586 24.14 -6.90 -29.66
N ALA A 587 24.02 -6.35 -28.44
CA ALA A 587 25.11 -5.70 -27.74
C ALA A 587 26.23 -6.69 -27.40
N ILE A 588 25.89 -7.88 -26.89
CA ILE A 588 26.88 -8.92 -26.53
C ILE A 588 27.72 -9.34 -27.74
N ALA A 589 27.16 -9.37 -28.95
CA ALA A 589 27.92 -9.66 -30.16
C ALA A 589 28.94 -8.56 -30.53
N LEU A 590 28.65 -7.30 -30.18
CA LEU A 590 29.49 -6.13 -30.50
C LEU A 590 30.43 -5.73 -29.35
N PHE A 591 30.09 -6.15 -28.13
CA PHE A 591 30.77 -5.94 -26.87
C PHE A 591 30.80 -7.27 -26.11
N PRO A 592 31.57 -8.26 -26.59
CA PRO A 592 31.66 -9.56 -25.93
C PRO A 592 32.17 -9.42 -24.50
N SER A 593 31.71 -10.30 -23.62
CA SER A 593 32.16 -10.29 -22.22
C SER A 593 33.67 -10.58 -22.20
N PRO A 594 34.46 -9.75 -21.51
CA PRO A 594 35.91 -9.95 -21.49
C PRO A 594 36.25 -11.29 -20.82
N PRO A 595 37.35 -11.95 -21.24
CA PRO A 595 37.79 -13.19 -20.61
C PRO A 595 38.24 -12.92 -19.18
N SER A 596 37.92 -13.87 -18.29
CA SER A 596 38.44 -13.95 -16.92
C SER A 596 39.85 -14.55 -16.91
N LYS A 597 40.45 -14.69 -15.72
CA LYS A 597 41.73 -15.39 -15.50
C LYS A 597 41.80 -16.77 -16.16
N ASP A 598 40.69 -17.49 -16.25
CA ASP A 598 40.63 -18.85 -16.80
C ASP A 598 40.48 -18.87 -18.33
N ASN A 599 40.69 -17.74 -19.02
CA ASN A 599 40.40 -17.52 -20.45
C ASN A 599 38.95 -17.83 -20.87
N LYS A 600 38.04 -17.95 -19.90
CA LYS A 600 36.60 -18.13 -20.14
C LYS A 600 35.90 -16.77 -20.16
N PRO A 601 34.96 -16.52 -21.09
CA PRO A 601 34.14 -15.32 -21.06
C PRO A 601 33.42 -15.16 -19.72
N LEU A 602 33.44 -13.97 -19.16
CA LEU A 602 32.67 -13.69 -17.95
C LEU A 602 31.15 -13.87 -18.22
N PRO A 603 30.38 -14.32 -17.23
CA PRO A 603 28.92 -14.17 -17.26
C PRO A 603 28.54 -12.69 -17.44
N THR A 604 27.36 -12.44 -17.99
CA THR A 604 26.86 -11.06 -18.17
C THR A 604 26.75 -10.33 -16.82
N ILE A 605 26.82 -8.99 -16.84
CA ILE A 605 26.67 -8.17 -15.62
C ILE A 605 25.37 -8.51 -14.86
N ALA A 606 24.26 -8.77 -15.57
CA ALA A 606 23.01 -9.16 -14.95
C ALA A 606 23.11 -10.50 -14.20
N GLN A 607 23.79 -11.49 -14.79
CA GLN A 607 24.04 -12.79 -14.15
C GLN A 607 25.00 -12.66 -12.96
N LEU A 608 26.04 -11.82 -13.07
CA LEU A 608 26.98 -11.55 -11.99
C LEU A 608 26.30 -10.82 -10.82
N ALA A 609 25.44 -9.83 -11.09
CA ALA A 609 24.72 -9.07 -10.08
C ALA A 609 23.67 -9.89 -9.30
N GLY A 610 23.16 -10.97 -9.90
CA GLY A 610 22.27 -11.93 -9.23
C GLY A 610 22.99 -12.96 -8.35
N ARG A 611 24.32 -13.04 -8.41
CA ARG A 611 25.11 -13.95 -7.56
C ARG A 611 25.44 -13.28 -6.23
N LYS A 612 25.53 -14.09 -5.16
CA LYS A 612 25.97 -13.66 -3.84
C LYS A 612 27.41 -14.13 -3.61
N GLY A 613 28.30 -13.20 -3.30
CA GLY A 613 29.70 -13.49 -2.99
C GLY A 613 29.98 -13.66 -1.50
N ASN A 614 31.25 -13.89 -1.18
CA ASN A 614 31.82 -13.87 0.17
C ASN A 614 32.61 -12.58 0.39
N ALA A 615 32.06 -11.65 1.17
CA ALA A 615 32.69 -10.36 1.44
C ALA A 615 34.08 -10.47 2.12
N GLY A 616 34.29 -11.47 2.99
CA GLY A 616 35.59 -11.68 3.64
C GLY A 616 36.68 -12.15 2.67
N ARG A 617 36.32 -13.04 1.73
CA ARG A 617 37.22 -13.42 0.63
C ARG A 617 37.45 -12.25 -0.33
N GLY A 618 36.40 -11.49 -0.61
CA GLY A 618 36.44 -10.28 -1.43
C GLY A 618 37.39 -9.22 -0.90
N GLN A 619 37.42 -8.99 0.42
CA GLN A 619 38.36 -8.08 1.07
C GLN A 619 39.82 -8.50 0.86
N LYS A 620 40.11 -9.80 0.99
CA LYS A 620 41.46 -10.34 0.73
C LYS A 620 41.83 -10.15 -0.74
N LEU A 621 40.94 -10.51 -1.66
CA LEU A 621 41.16 -10.34 -3.10
C LEU A 621 41.37 -8.88 -3.50
N PHE A 622 40.61 -7.95 -2.91
CA PHE A 622 40.75 -6.50 -3.13
C PHE A 622 42.16 -5.99 -2.85
N SER A 623 42.81 -6.54 -1.81
CA SER A 623 44.16 -6.16 -1.39
C SER A 623 45.27 -6.94 -2.09
N THR A 624 44.98 -8.13 -2.62
CA THR A 624 45.97 -9.00 -3.28
C THR A 624 45.73 -9.09 -4.79
N THR A 625 45.02 -10.13 -5.23
CA THR A 625 44.88 -10.57 -6.63
C THR A 625 44.20 -9.54 -7.52
N ALA A 626 43.20 -8.83 -7.02
CA ALA A 626 42.47 -7.82 -7.79
C ALA A 626 43.26 -6.51 -7.90
N THR A 627 44.31 -6.34 -7.11
CA THR A 627 45.18 -5.15 -7.06
C THR A 627 44.48 -3.81 -6.79
N CYS A 628 43.20 -3.84 -6.39
CA CYS A 628 42.41 -2.63 -6.20
C CYS A 628 43.02 -1.71 -5.13
N ALA A 629 43.61 -2.27 -4.07
CA ALA A 629 44.28 -1.51 -3.01
C ALA A 629 45.55 -0.76 -3.48
N LYS A 630 46.11 -1.08 -4.65
CA LYS A 630 47.24 -0.33 -5.24
C LYS A 630 46.83 1.07 -5.71
N CYS A 631 45.54 1.30 -5.94
CA CYS A 631 45.02 2.59 -6.39
C CYS A 631 43.94 3.15 -5.46
N HIS A 632 43.17 2.31 -4.77
CA HIS A 632 42.03 2.74 -3.97
C HIS A 632 42.26 2.55 -2.47
N LYS A 633 41.77 3.53 -1.71
CA LYS A 633 41.76 3.52 -0.25
C LYS A 633 40.42 2.99 0.27
N VAL A 634 40.47 2.15 1.30
CA VAL A 634 39.30 1.70 2.06
C VAL A 634 39.66 1.73 3.55
N ASN A 635 38.88 2.46 4.35
CA ASN A 635 39.06 2.62 5.79
C ASN A 635 40.50 2.94 6.19
N GLY A 636 41.15 3.85 5.46
CA GLY A 636 42.54 4.24 5.72
C GLY A 636 43.62 3.37 5.06
N GLN A 637 43.27 2.19 4.53
CA GLN A 637 44.23 1.23 3.96
C GLN A 637 44.24 1.26 2.41
N GLY A 638 45.41 1.09 1.80
CA GLY A 638 45.63 1.17 0.36
C GLY A 638 46.32 2.47 -0.07
N LYS A 639 46.39 2.74 -1.37
CA LYS A 639 46.93 3.99 -1.92
C LYS A 639 45.82 4.94 -2.36
N GLU A 640 46.15 6.22 -2.45
CA GLU A 640 45.23 7.29 -2.81
C GLU A 640 45.52 7.80 -4.23
N VAL A 641 45.32 6.93 -5.21
CA VAL A 641 45.38 7.30 -6.64
C VAL A 641 43.96 7.49 -7.15
N GLY A 642 43.14 6.44 -7.07
CA GLY A 642 41.71 6.48 -7.37
C GLY A 642 40.85 6.90 -6.17
N PRO A 643 39.52 7.01 -6.35
CA PRO A 643 38.59 7.39 -5.30
C PRO A 643 38.66 6.50 -4.07
N ASP A 644 38.47 7.11 -2.89
CA ASP A 644 38.22 6.37 -1.65
C ASP A 644 36.89 5.59 -1.77
N LEU A 645 36.97 4.27 -1.57
CA LEU A 645 35.85 3.34 -1.74
C LEU A 645 35.14 2.98 -0.43
N SER A 646 35.53 3.57 0.71
CA SER A 646 34.97 3.24 2.05
C SER A 646 33.46 3.42 2.16
N GLY A 647 32.87 4.28 1.33
CA GLY A 647 31.43 4.54 1.27
C GLY A 647 30.76 4.13 -0.04
N VAL A 648 31.43 3.37 -0.91
CA VAL A 648 30.95 3.12 -2.28
C VAL A 648 29.63 2.32 -2.32
N GLY A 649 29.41 1.42 -1.37
CA GLY A 649 28.20 0.59 -1.27
C GLY A 649 26.93 1.34 -0.87
N ARG A 650 27.04 2.61 -0.42
CA ARG A 650 25.88 3.52 -0.30
C ARG A 650 25.53 4.19 -1.62
N LYS A 651 26.54 4.44 -2.46
CA LYS A 651 26.42 5.24 -3.69
C LYS A 651 26.05 4.39 -4.91
N LEU A 652 26.60 3.18 -5.01
CA LEU A 652 26.47 2.33 -6.19
C LEU A 652 25.85 0.96 -5.83
N GLY A 653 24.89 0.51 -6.64
CA GLY A 653 24.39 -0.87 -6.60
C GLY A 653 25.32 -1.85 -7.30
N ARG A 654 25.10 -3.17 -7.12
CA ARG A 654 25.95 -4.25 -7.67
C ARG A 654 26.25 -4.09 -9.16
N SER A 655 25.24 -3.88 -10.00
CA SER A 655 25.43 -3.75 -11.45
C SER A 655 26.34 -2.58 -11.82
N ALA A 656 26.23 -1.46 -11.10
CA ALA A 656 27.08 -0.27 -11.33
C ALA A 656 28.52 -0.50 -10.87
N LEU A 657 28.74 -1.31 -9.83
CA LEU A 657 30.08 -1.73 -9.41
C LEU A 657 30.75 -2.60 -10.47
N TYR A 658 30.05 -3.61 -11.01
CA TYR A 658 30.57 -4.41 -12.14
C TYR A 658 30.83 -3.56 -13.38
N GLU A 659 29.92 -2.63 -13.71
CA GLU A 659 30.12 -1.69 -14.82
C GLU A 659 31.40 -0.87 -14.62
N SER A 660 31.64 -0.36 -13.42
CA SER A 660 32.84 0.45 -13.11
C SER A 660 34.14 -0.35 -13.23
N VAL A 661 34.11 -1.64 -12.88
CA VAL A 661 35.29 -2.52 -12.98
C VAL A 661 35.56 -2.94 -14.43
N LEU A 662 34.51 -3.31 -15.17
CA LEU A 662 34.65 -3.85 -16.53
C LEU A 662 34.75 -2.76 -17.61
N PHE A 663 34.27 -1.55 -17.32
CA PHE A 663 34.30 -0.41 -18.23
C PHE A 663 34.82 0.86 -17.53
N PRO A 664 36.08 0.89 -17.06
CA PRO A 664 36.59 1.98 -16.22
C PRO A 664 36.63 3.35 -16.91
N SER A 665 36.57 3.42 -18.24
CA SER A 665 36.48 4.69 -18.99
C SER A 665 35.07 5.03 -19.45
N ALA A 666 34.04 4.24 -19.09
CA ALA A 666 32.64 4.57 -19.39
C ALA A 666 32.14 5.81 -18.62
N GLY A 667 32.75 6.10 -17.47
CA GLY A 667 32.53 7.33 -16.70
C GLY A 667 33.71 7.62 -15.79
N ILE A 668 34.50 8.63 -16.14
CA ILE A 668 35.63 9.10 -15.34
C ILE A 668 35.13 10.28 -14.49
N SER A 669 35.39 10.24 -13.18
CA SER A 669 35.02 11.33 -12.27
C SER A 669 35.95 12.53 -12.47
N HIS A 670 35.42 13.75 -12.35
CA HIS A 670 36.12 15.01 -12.66
C HIS A 670 37.47 15.17 -11.93
N ASN A 671 37.62 14.62 -10.72
CA ASN A 671 38.86 14.71 -9.95
C ASN A 671 39.85 13.55 -10.22
N TYR A 672 39.53 12.67 -11.17
CA TYR A 672 40.28 11.45 -11.44
C TYR A 672 40.56 11.29 -12.94
N GLU A 673 40.67 12.43 -13.63
CA GLU A 673 40.99 12.49 -15.04
C GLU A 673 42.51 12.33 -15.22
N SER A 674 42.90 11.47 -16.15
CA SER A 674 44.29 11.22 -16.50
C SER A 674 44.78 12.25 -17.52
N TYR A 675 46.04 12.64 -17.38
CA TYR A 675 46.75 13.58 -18.23
C TYR A 675 48.09 12.98 -18.64
N VAL A 676 48.56 13.37 -19.83
CA VAL A 676 49.92 13.16 -20.30
C VAL A 676 50.54 14.54 -20.47
N ALA A 677 51.64 14.81 -19.78
CA ALA A 677 52.49 15.97 -20.00
C ALA A 677 53.72 15.54 -20.81
N VAL A 678 53.93 16.18 -21.95
CA VAL A 678 55.17 16.12 -22.74
C VAL A 678 56.04 17.28 -22.26
N LEU A 679 57.22 16.99 -21.75
CA LEU A 679 58.17 18.00 -21.30
C LEU A 679 59.09 18.41 -22.44
N ALA A 680 59.66 19.62 -22.35
CA ALA A 680 60.55 20.18 -23.36
C ALA A 680 61.82 19.33 -23.60
N ASP A 681 62.21 18.48 -22.64
CA ASP A 681 63.32 17.53 -22.76
C ASP A 681 62.91 16.18 -23.40
N GLY A 682 61.66 16.05 -23.84
CA GLY A 682 61.08 14.84 -24.41
C GLY A 682 60.53 13.85 -23.36
N THR A 683 60.65 14.14 -22.06
CA THR A 683 60.11 13.27 -21.00
C THR A 683 58.58 13.25 -21.03
N LEU A 684 58.00 12.05 -20.96
CA LEU A 684 56.54 11.87 -20.83
C LEU A 684 56.16 11.60 -19.37
N VAL A 685 55.28 12.42 -18.83
CA VAL A 685 54.69 12.23 -17.49
C VAL A 685 53.21 11.91 -17.62
N THR A 686 52.81 10.71 -17.19
CA THR A 686 51.41 10.27 -17.26
C THR A 686 50.85 10.04 -15.86
N GLY A 687 49.66 10.54 -15.58
CA GLY A 687 49.00 10.35 -14.28
C GLY A 687 47.76 11.19 -14.07
N LEU A 688 47.27 11.27 -12.83
CA LEU A 688 46.12 12.08 -12.46
C LEU A 688 46.52 13.52 -12.18
N LEU A 689 45.73 14.48 -12.67
CA LEU A 689 45.95 15.89 -12.36
C LEU A 689 45.52 16.19 -10.92
N ILE A 690 46.48 16.47 -10.04
CA ILE A 690 46.24 16.81 -8.63
C ILE A 690 46.04 18.31 -8.45
N SER A 691 46.88 19.11 -9.09
CA SER A 691 46.80 20.57 -9.04
C SER A 691 47.34 21.20 -10.32
N ARG A 692 46.81 22.38 -10.64
CA ARG A 692 47.27 23.23 -11.74
C ARG A 692 47.23 24.68 -11.26
N THR A 693 48.40 25.30 -11.17
CA THR A 693 48.60 26.72 -10.87
C THR A 693 49.25 27.41 -12.07
N PRO A 694 49.35 28.75 -12.10
CA PRO A 694 50.10 29.44 -13.16
C PRO A 694 51.58 29.03 -13.24
N GLU A 695 52.18 28.60 -12.12
CA GLU A 695 53.61 28.29 -12.01
C GLU A 695 53.91 26.80 -12.22
N SER A 696 52.98 25.90 -11.87
CA SER A 696 53.24 24.46 -11.90
C SER A 696 52.00 23.59 -12.10
N VAL A 697 52.24 22.39 -12.63
CA VAL A 697 51.26 21.30 -12.74
C VAL A 697 51.76 20.13 -11.90
N THR A 698 50.89 19.56 -11.05
CA THR A 698 51.21 18.35 -10.28
C THR A 698 50.44 17.17 -10.83
N ILE A 699 51.17 16.14 -11.28
CA ILE A 699 50.62 14.88 -11.79
C ILE A 699 50.99 13.74 -10.84
N ARG A 700 49.99 12.97 -10.39
CA ARG A 700 50.17 11.74 -9.60
C ARG A 700 50.23 10.53 -10.50
N ASN A 701 51.34 9.82 -10.52
CA ASN A 701 51.51 8.60 -11.31
C ASN A 701 50.77 7.39 -10.66
N PRO A 702 50.67 6.23 -11.36
CA PRO A 702 50.06 5.01 -10.81
C PRO A 702 50.68 4.51 -9.49
N GLU A 703 51.92 4.87 -9.19
CA GLU A 703 52.63 4.51 -7.96
C GLU A 703 52.24 5.38 -6.76
N ALA A 704 51.35 6.37 -6.94
CA ALA A 704 50.95 7.40 -5.99
C ALA A 704 52.06 8.44 -5.69
N ILE A 705 52.96 8.67 -6.65
CA ILE A 705 54.02 9.67 -6.54
C ILE A 705 53.58 10.93 -7.27
N ASP A 706 53.63 12.06 -6.57
CA ASP A 706 53.32 13.37 -7.12
C ASP A 706 54.58 13.97 -7.77
N ARG A 707 54.49 14.26 -9.06
CA ARG A 707 55.52 15.01 -9.79
C ARG A 707 55.01 16.42 -10.06
N LYS A 708 55.65 17.40 -9.43
CA LYS A 708 55.43 18.82 -9.70
C LYS A 708 56.33 19.24 -10.86
N ILE A 709 55.73 19.84 -11.87
CA ILE A 709 56.36 20.20 -13.15
C ILE A 709 56.14 21.70 -13.34
N ALA A 710 57.18 22.47 -13.63
CA ALA A 710 57.02 23.89 -13.92
C ALA A 710 56.26 24.05 -15.25
N VAL A 711 55.35 25.02 -15.34
CA VAL A 711 54.54 25.21 -16.57
C VAL A 711 55.43 25.50 -17.79
N GLY A 712 56.57 26.18 -17.59
CA GLY A 712 57.54 26.47 -18.65
C GLY A 712 58.25 25.24 -19.23
N ASP A 713 58.30 24.14 -18.48
CA ASP A 713 58.92 22.88 -18.94
C ASP A 713 57.93 22.00 -19.72
N ILE A 714 56.65 22.39 -19.82
CA ILE A 714 55.59 21.58 -20.44
C ILE A 714 55.35 22.08 -21.86
N GLU A 715 55.67 21.23 -22.82
CA GLU A 715 55.39 21.46 -24.24
C GLU A 715 53.92 21.18 -24.57
N GLU A 716 53.38 20.04 -24.10
CA GLU A 716 51.98 19.67 -24.30
C GLU A 716 51.40 19.05 -23.02
N LEU A 717 50.26 19.56 -22.54
CA LEU A 717 49.48 18.91 -21.48
C LEU A 717 48.15 18.43 -22.03
N LYS A 718 48.03 17.12 -22.23
CA LYS A 718 46.89 16.50 -22.88
C LYS A 718 46.06 15.65 -21.93
N LYS A 719 44.81 16.04 -21.74
CA LYS A 719 43.79 15.24 -21.06
C LYS A 719 43.52 13.96 -21.87
N GLN A 720 43.57 12.82 -21.20
CA GLN A 720 43.33 11.53 -21.82
C GLN A 720 41.85 11.14 -21.78
N THR A 721 41.45 10.32 -22.74
CA THR A 721 40.08 9.81 -22.84
C THR A 721 39.89 8.47 -22.12
N ILE A 722 40.98 7.85 -21.67
CA ILE A 722 41.04 6.54 -21.03
C ILE A 722 41.40 6.70 -19.56
N SER A 723 40.73 5.97 -18.68
CA SER A 723 40.98 5.96 -17.23
C SER A 723 42.36 5.43 -16.88
N LEU A 724 42.93 5.90 -15.77
CA LEU A 724 44.13 5.31 -15.17
C LEU A 724 43.85 3.93 -14.54
N MET A 725 42.58 3.63 -14.27
CA MET A 725 42.17 2.28 -13.83
C MET A 725 42.30 1.30 -15.00
N PRO A 726 43.05 0.19 -14.86
CA PRO A 726 43.27 -0.76 -15.95
C PRO A 726 41.98 -1.39 -16.45
N ALA A 727 41.82 -1.51 -17.77
CA ALA A 727 40.64 -2.10 -18.41
C ALA A 727 40.59 -3.64 -18.34
N ASP A 728 41.68 -4.27 -17.88
CA ASP A 728 41.89 -5.71 -17.91
C ASP A 728 41.94 -6.37 -16.52
N LEU A 729 41.45 -5.69 -15.47
CA LEU A 729 41.48 -6.20 -14.09
C LEU A 729 40.79 -7.57 -13.93
N GLN A 730 39.75 -7.83 -14.71
CA GLN A 730 39.09 -9.14 -14.75
C GLN A 730 40.00 -10.30 -15.16
N LYS A 731 41.10 -10.05 -15.90
CA LYS A 731 42.04 -11.11 -16.28
C LYS A 731 42.86 -11.63 -15.09
N LEU A 732 42.87 -10.89 -13.98
CA LEU A 732 43.53 -11.31 -12.75
C LEU A 732 42.63 -12.20 -11.88
N MET A 733 41.34 -12.27 -12.16
CA MET A 733 40.31 -12.86 -11.30
C MET A 733 39.49 -13.91 -12.03
N THR A 734 39.08 -14.97 -11.32
CA THR A 734 37.98 -15.83 -11.80
C THR A 734 36.65 -15.08 -11.72
N ALA A 735 35.60 -15.59 -12.38
CA ALA A 735 34.25 -15.03 -12.23
C ALA A 735 33.76 -15.05 -10.77
N ALA A 736 34.19 -16.04 -9.96
CA ALA A 736 33.84 -16.11 -8.55
C ALA A 736 34.59 -15.06 -7.72
N ASP A 737 35.88 -14.85 -7.99
CA ASP A 737 36.68 -13.83 -7.31
C ASP A 737 36.12 -12.43 -7.54
N LEU A 738 35.72 -12.13 -8.79
CA LEU A 738 35.10 -10.85 -9.14
C LEU A 738 33.76 -10.65 -8.39
N VAL A 739 32.97 -11.71 -8.22
CA VAL A 739 31.72 -11.67 -7.44
C VAL A 739 32.00 -11.36 -5.97
N ASP A 740 33.05 -11.94 -5.39
CA ASP A 740 33.42 -11.69 -4.00
C ASP A 740 33.93 -10.27 -3.76
N VAL A 741 34.78 -9.76 -4.66
CA VAL A 741 35.28 -8.37 -4.58
C VAL A 741 34.11 -7.40 -4.65
N VAL A 742 33.17 -7.59 -5.57
CA VAL A 742 31.99 -6.73 -5.65
C VAL A 742 31.08 -6.89 -4.43
N GLU A 743 30.91 -8.11 -3.89
CA GLU A 743 30.18 -8.32 -2.64
C GLU A 743 30.81 -7.51 -1.50
N TYR A 744 32.14 -7.55 -1.34
CA TYR A 744 32.86 -6.72 -0.37
C TYR A 744 32.58 -5.23 -0.57
N LEU A 745 32.67 -4.70 -1.79
CA LEU A 745 32.41 -3.29 -2.07
C LEU A 745 30.98 -2.86 -1.70
N THR A 746 29.98 -3.75 -1.80
CA THR A 746 28.61 -3.42 -1.36
C THR A 746 28.45 -3.28 0.15
N THR A 747 29.35 -3.89 0.92
CA THR A 747 29.39 -3.77 2.40
C THR A 747 30.02 -2.46 2.86
N LEU A 748 30.82 -1.80 1.99
CA LEU A 748 31.52 -0.54 2.30
C LEU A 748 30.54 0.64 2.35
N ARG A 749 30.05 0.91 3.55
CA ARG A 749 29.04 1.94 3.82
C ARG A 749 29.51 2.91 4.90
N ALA A 750 30.80 3.20 5.03
CA ALA A 750 31.30 4.18 6.00
C ALA A 750 31.09 5.63 5.52
N THR A 751 31.00 6.57 6.46
CA THR A 751 30.89 8.02 6.19
C THR A 751 32.30 8.61 6.13
N ILE A 752 32.75 9.05 4.96
CA ILE A 752 34.08 9.67 4.79
C ILE A 752 33.95 11.15 5.20
N PRO A 753 34.75 11.66 6.17
CA PRO A 753 34.81 13.09 6.48
C PRO A 753 35.26 13.88 5.24
N ALA A 754 34.69 15.05 4.99
CA ALA A 754 35.12 15.91 3.89
C ALA A 754 36.62 16.26 4.05
N ALA A 755 37.42 16.05 3.01
CA ALA A 755 38.83 16.41 3.01
C ALA A 755 38.99 17.90 3.31
N LYS A 756 39.67 18.23 4.43
CA LYS A 756 40.11 19.60 4.70
C LYS A 756 41.05 20.00 3.56
N LYS A 757 40.71 21.06 2.83
CA LYS A 757 41.66 21.72 1.93
C LYS A 757 42.88 22.13 2.77
N SER A 758 44.04 21.57 2.50
CA SER A 758 45.30 22.15 2.98
C SER A 758 45.41 23.55 2.36
N LYS A 759 45.73 24.53 3.21
CA LYS A 759 45.97 25.91 2.79
C LYS A 759 47.13 26.00 1.81
#